data_AF-A0A962FFY9-F1
#
_entry.id   AF-A0A962FFY9-F1
#
_cell.length_a   1.000
_cell.length_b   1.000
_cell.length_c   1.000
_cell.angle_alpha   90.00
_cell.angle_beta   90.00
_cell.angle_gamma   90.00
#
_symmetry.space_group_name_H-M   'P 1'
#
loop_
_entity.id
_entity.type
_entity.pdbx_description
1 polymer ?
#
loop_
_entity_poly.entity_id
_entity_poly.type
_entity_poly.pdbx_seq_one_letter_code
_entity_poly.pdbx_strand_id
1 'polypeptide(L)'
;MAQAEAHTIPHPPAKPIVGHALSLDPNAPVGSLLDFAKQLGPIFQLNIMGSPLVFVSGAKFVKELCDEKRFDKAVRGPLARVRAIGGDGLFTAKTSEPNWTKAHNILLAPFGGRAMQAYHPAMVDIAEQLCLKWARLNADEDIDVVHDMTALTLDTIGLCGFDYRFNSFYRRDYNPFVEALVRSLETIMMQRGLPLENMMMRGRLATLNDDVAFMNKMVDDLVSARREQMGDADAKKDLLNAMLTGVDRATGTQLDDVNIRYQINTFLIAGHETTSGLLSYTLYALLKHPEILQKAYDEVDRVFGPDPSIRPTYQQVTQLSYINQIMKESLRLYPPAPAFSVYPYNEEVICGYKLRKGITVNILVGALHRDPEVWGPRADIFDPENFSPAAESARPAWAWKPFGNGQRACIGRGFAMHEAALALGMILQRYKLIDHQRYQMKLKETLTIKPDGFKIKVKPREARDRANAPPAATASAAAPRVETAAPATRPTHNTPLSVLYGSNLGTAEEFAHRLAETAEINGFATQLGALDQNIGAPPKDTGLVIFCSSYNGAPPDNATKFVNWLENEAAPDAFAGVRYTVFGCGNREWNATYQSVPRMIDERIAELGGVRIAQRGEGDARDDLDGQYEDWFAALRPKAAEAFGLQASLDRETRTQPLYNVEPASPQGSNPAVNSAGAKVAHVLENRELLTAPDRSTRHIEIALPEGATYRAGDHLAVVPRNDATLVAAIAKRLGHSPDDVVRLRGAEGRRALLPLDEPVSVGKLLSDYVELQQVATRKQIQTMAEHTRCPVTRPKLEVLSGETEEAAAAYRAEVLAMRKSVYDLLEEFPACELPLSAYLEMTPLLQPRYYSISSSPKADPQRCTVTVGVVEGPARSGRGVFKGVCSNYLSGRKAEDTIFAAVRETKAGFRLPEDTKVPLVMIGPGTGLAPFRGFLQERAALEKEGATLGPAMLFFGCRRPDQDFLYADELKAYAADGIVELHTAFSRMDGQPKTYVQDLVRAQQDRVWQLIEAGAIVYICGDGGKMEPDVKRALVEIYCARRNATPEAGEAWINEMGASNRYVLDVWAGG
;
A
#
# COMPACT_ATOMS: atom_id res chain seq x y z
N MET A 1 46.48 25.13 -6.46
CA MET A 1 45.45 25.90 -5.73
C MET A 1 45.70 25.70 -4.24
N ALA A 2 45.86 26.79 -3.48
CA ALA A 2 46.17 26.76 -2.06
C ALA A 2 45.09 25.98 -1.28
N GLN A 3 45.51 25.04 -0.42
CA GLN A 3 44.63 24.42 0.57
C GLN A 3 44.13 25.55 1.48
N ALA A 4 42.86 25.92 1.37
CA ALA A 4 42.25 26.83 2.34
C ALA A 4 42.35 26.18 3.74
N GLU A 5 42.98 26.88 4.69
CA GLU A 5 43.08 26.42 6.08
C GLU A 5 41.67 26.20 6.63
N ALA A 6 41.37 24.98 7.06
CA ALA A 6 40.05 24.65 7.62
C ALA A 6 39.80 25.42 8.92
N HIS A 7 38.59 25.95 9.08
CA HIS A 7 38.20 26.74 10.24
C HIS A 7 38.15 25.89 11.52
N THR A 8 38.57 26.48 12.65
CA THR A 8 38.39 25.86 13.98
C THR A 8 36.92 25.96 14.40
N ILE A 9 36.35 24.88 14.93
CA ILE A 9 34.96 24.88 15.40
C ILE A 9 34.83 25.81 16.61
N PRO A 10 33.89 26.79 16.62
CA PRO A 10 33.66 27.68 17.75
C PRO A 10 33.34 26.91 19.03
N HIS A 11 33.86 27.38 20.16
CA HIS A 11 33.51 26.83 21.47
C HIS A 11 33.47 27.96 22.51
N PRO A 12 32.59 27.86 23.53
CA PRO A 12 32.60 28.82 24.62
C PRO A 12 33.86 28.64 25.50
N PRO A 13 34.11 29.56 26.44
CA PRO A 13 35.16 29.37 27.45
C PRO A 13 34.87 28.14 28.33
N ALA A 14 35.85 27.24 28.45
CA ALA A 14 35.74 26.03 29.27
C ALA A 14 36.13 26.31 30.73
N LYS A 15 35.42 25.68 31.69
CA LYS A 15 35.83 25.67 33.09
C LYS A 15 36.93 24.62 33.32
N PRO A 16 37.89 24.83 34.24
CA PRO A 16 38.90 23.84 34.57
C PRO A 16 38.27 22.51 34.99
N ILE A 17 38.85 21.38 34.54
CA ILE A 17 38.48 19.99 34.88
C ILE A 17 37.12 19.53 34.31
N VAL A 18 36.07 20.33 34.44
CA VAL A 18 34.68 19.95 34.08
C VAL A 18 34.25 20.41 32.68
N GLY A 19 35.08 21.20 31.99
CA GLY A 19 34.76 21.74 30.68
C GLY A 19 33.50 22.61 30.71
N HIS A 20 32.48 22.23 29.93
CA HIS A 20 31.21 22.93 29.79
C HIS A 20 30.04 22.22 30.48
N ALA A 21 30.30 21.17 31.27
CA ALA A 21 29.23 20.39 31.91
C ALA A 21 28.34 21.23 32.85
N LEU A 22 28.92 22.28 33.47
CA LEU A 22 28.21 23.22 34.34
C LEU A 22 27.66 24.44 33.59
N SER A 23 27.74 24.45 32.27
CA SER A 23 27.21 25.51 31.41
C SER A 23 25.85 25.14 30.80
N LEU A 24 25.36 23.92 31.08
CA LEU A 24 24.05 23.43 30.67
C LEU A 24 23.11 23.40 31.87
N ASP A 25 21.90 23.92 31.71
CA ASP A 25 20.84 23.82 32.72
C ASP A 25 20.46 22.34 32.92
N PRO A 26 20.50 21.77 34.14
CA PRO A 26 20.04 20.41 34.42
C PRO A 26 18.59 20.14 34.00
N ASN A 27 17.73 21.15 34.09
CA ASN A 27 16.30 21.03 33.86
C ASN A 27 15.89 21.43 32.44
N ALA A 28 16.79 22.10 31.71
CA ALA A 28 16.58 22.53 30.31
C ALA A 28 17.86 22.37 29.45
N PRO A 29 18.44 21.16 29.35
CA PRO A 29 19.67 20.94 28.59
C PRO A 29 19.53 21.26 27.09
N VAL A 30 18.40 20.92 26.46
CA VAL A 30 18.11 21.22 25.05
C VAL A 30 17.97 22.72 24.86
N GLY A 31 17.21 23.42 25.73
CA GLY A 31 17.13 24.88 25.71
C GLY A 31 18.50 25.55 25.73
N SER A 32 19.39 25.09 26.63
CA SER A 32 20.77 25.59 26.72
C SER A 32 21.55 25.39 25.41
N LEU A 33 21.38 24.25 24.74
CA LEU A 33 22.04 23.95 23.45
C LEU A 33 21.51 24.83 22.31
N LEU A 34 20.21 25.11 22.28
CA LEU A 34 19.60 26.02 21.31
C LEU A 34 20.11 27.46 21.49
N ASP A 35 20.30 27.89 22.74
CA ASP A 35 20.88 29.22 23.03
C ASP A 35 22.34 29.31 22.60
N PHE A 36 23.15 28.25 22.81
CA PHE A 36 24.50 28.20 22.25
C PHE A 36 24.51 28.24 20.73
N ALA A 37 23.58 27.56 20.05
CA ALA A 37 23.46 27.62 18.60
C ALA A 37 23.17 29.05 18.10
N LYS A 38 22.35 29.82 18.83
CA LYS A 38 22.08 31.23 18.53
C LYS A 38 23.30 32.13 18.74
N GLN A 39 24.09 31.88 19.79
CA GLN A 39 25.24 32.71 20.16
C GLN A 39 26.51 32.41 19.34
N LEU A 40 26.80 31.12 19.10
CA LEU A 40 28.04 30.65 18.49
C LEU A 40 27.89 30.31 17.00
N GLY A 41 26.65 30.23 16.53
CA GLY A 41 26.32 29.91 15.14
C GLY A 41 25.99 28.42 14.90
N PRO A 42 25.83 28.03 13.62
CA PRO A 42 25.22 26.75 13.22
C PRO A 42 26.09 25.51 13.49
N ILE A 43 27.34 25.69 13.91
CA ILE A 43 28.25 24.63 14.33
C ILE A 43 29.06 25.13 15.54
N PHE A 44 29.07 24.35 16.62
CA PHE A 44 29.89 24.64 17.81
C PHE A 44 30.32 23.36 18.51
N GLN A 45 31.33 23.45 19.36
CA GLN A 45 31.87 22.33 20.13
C GLN A 45 31.75 22.61 21.62
N LEU A 46 31.25 21.64 22.36
CA LEU A 46 31.34 21.61 23.81
C LEU A 46 32.24 20.47 24.25
N ASN A 47 33.13 20.75 25.18
CA ASN A 47 33.87 19.73 25.91
C ASN A 47 33.13 19.39 27.21
N ILE A 48 32.62 18.16 27.33
CA ILE A 48 31.96 17.66 28.55
C ILE A 48 32.89 16.63 29.19
N MET A 49 33.50 16.96 30.33
CA MET A 49 34.40 16.05 31.07
C MET A 49 35.53 15.44 30.20
N GLY A 50 36.17 16.26 29.36
CA GLY A 50 37.25 15.81 28.47
C GLY A 50 36.77 15.18 27.15
N SER A 51 35.46 14.97 26.97
CA SER A 51 34.88 14.45 25.73
C SER A 51 34.40 15.60 24.84
N PRO A 52 35.01 15.79 23.64
CA PRO A 52 34.52 16.78 22.69
C PRO A 52 33.23 16.30 22.00
N LEU A 53 32.20 17.12 22.04
CA LEU A 53 30.92 16.94 21.35
C LEU A 53 30.71 18.11 20.40
N VAL A 54 30.43 17.81 19.14
CA VAL A 54 30.08 18.81 18.14
C VAL A 54 28.55 18.90 18.06
N PHE A 55 28.03 20.10 17.94
CA PHE A 55 26.61 20.38 17.77
C PHE A 55 26.42 21.16 16.48
N VAL A 56 25.40 20.79 15.71
CA VAL A 56 25.10 21.34 14.41
C VAL A 56 23.61 21.62 14.29
N SER A 57 23.25 22.79 13.76
CA SER A 57 21.87 23.17 13.50
C SER A 57 21.60 23.66 12.07
N GLY A 58 22.62 24.12 11.34
CA GLY A 58 22.42 24.71 10.02
C GLY A 58 22.12 23.68 8.93
N ALA A 59 21.12 23.95 8.07
CA ALA A 59 20.64 23.04 7.04
C ALA A 59 21.72 22.59 6.05
N LYS A 60 22.66 23.47 5.69
CA LYS A 60 23.80 23.15 4.82
C LYS A 60 24.73 22.09 5.41
N PHE A 61 24.94 22.12 6.73
CA PHE A 61 25.76 21.13 7.42
C PHE A 61 25.00 19.81 7.54
N VAL A 62 23.71 19.87 7.88
CA VAL A 62 22.87 18.68 8.01
C VAL A 62 22.74 17.94 6.68
N LYS A 63 22.71 18.64 5.54
CA LYS A 63 22.79 18.03 4.21
C LYS A 63 23.97 17.05 4.09
N GLU A 64 25.16 17.47 4.52
CA GLU A 64 26.35 16.61 4.48
C GLU A 64 26.32 15.50 5.52
N LEU A 65 25.86 15.81 6.74
CA LEU A 65 25.79 14.85 7.85
C LEU A 65 24.74 13.75 7.65
N CYS A 66 23.78 13.96 6.76
CA CYS A 66 22.77 12.96 6.39
C CYS A 66 23.22 12.01 5.27
N ASP A 67 24.45 12.13 4.77
CA ASP A 67 25.03 11.17 3.82
C ASP A 67 25.50 9.89 4.54
N GLU A 68 24.75 8.81 4.36
CA GLU A 68 25.00 7.51 5.00
C GLU A 68 26.28 6.81 4.51
N LYS A 69 26.86 7.26 3.39
CA LYS A 69 28.16 6.75 2.93
C LYS A 69 29.32 7.32 3.74
N ARG A 70 29.12 8.46 4.40
CA ARG A 70 30.13 9.21 5.17
C ARG A 70 29.90 9.13 6.67
N PHE A 71 28.64 9.07 7.08
CA PHE A 71 28.23 9.17 8.49
C PHE A 71 27.29 8.02 8.90
N ASP A 72 27.40 7.62 10.17
CA ASP A 72 26.51 6.63 10.78
C ASP A 72 25.95 7.13 12.10
N LYS A 73 24.87 6.50 12.58
CA LYS A 73 24.25 6.81 13.87
C LYS A 73 25.22 6.58 15.03
N ALA A 74 25.35 7.59 15.89
CA ALA A 74 26.12 7.50 17.12
C ALA A 74 25.25 7.08 18.31
N VAL A 75 25.51 5.90 18.88
CA VAL A 75 24.94 5.47 20.15
C VAL A 75 25.90 5.85 21.28
N ARG A 76 25.78 7.08 21.79
CA ARG A 76 26.62 7.61 22.89
C ARG A 76 25.77 8.36 23.92
N GLY A 77 26.38 8.70 25.07
CA GLY A 77 25.77 9.52 26.10
C GLY A 77 24.45 8.93 26.63
N PRO A 78 23.36 9.72 26.69
CA PRO A 78 22.02 9.26 27.07
C PRO A 78 21.58 7.94 26.41
N LEU A 79 21.71 7.83 25.08
CA LEU A 79 21.34 6.63 24.31
C LEU A 79 22.15 5.39 24.72
N ALA A 80 23.44 5.56 25.01
CA ALA A 80 24.28 4.46 25.48
C ALA A 80 23.86 3.95 26.87
N ARG A 81 23.26 4.80 27.70
CA ARG A 81 22.72 4.40 29.01
C ARG A 81 21.32 3.80 28.90
N VAL A 82 20.50 4.24 27.94
CA VAL A 82 19.20 3.61 27.62
C VAL A 82 19.37 2.16 27.17
N ARG A 83 20.56 1.75 26.70
CA ARG A 83 20.90 0.33 26.48
C ARG A 83 20.73 -0.55 27.72
N ALA A 84 20.73 0.01 28.94
CA ALA A 84 20.40 -0.75 30.15
C ALA A 84 18.96 -1.32 30.13
N ILE A 85 18.04 -0.66 29.40
CA ILE A 85 16.65 -1.09 29.24
C ILE A 85 16.45 -1.77 27.87
N GLY A 86 16.91 -1.11 26.80
CA GLY A 86 16.63 -1.51 25.41
C GLY A 86 17.70 -2.36 24.74
N GLY A 87 18.79 -2.72 25.43
CA GLY A 87 19.85 -3.59 24.90
C GLY A 87 20.35 -3.19 23.51
N ASP A 88 20.48 -4.18 22.61
CA ASP A 88 20.70 -4.00 21.17
C ASP A 88 19.39 -4.05 20.36
N GLY A 89 18.34 -3.43 20.91
CA GLY A 89 17.10 -3.12 20.21
C GLY A 89 17.28 -2.06 19.10
N LEU A 90 16.32 -1.94 18.18
CA LEU A 90 16.42 -1.08 16.99
C LEU A 90 16.86 0.37 17.28
N PHE A 91 16.42 0.92 18.41
CA PHE A 91 16.71 2.28 18.83
C PHE A 91 18.11 2.45 19.42
N THR A 92 18.63 1.45 20.11
CA THR A 92 19.89 1.55 20.87
C THR A 92 21.03 0.71 20.27
N ALA A 93 20.77 -0.10 19.24
CA ALA A 93 21.78 -0.88 18.53
C ALA A 93 22.63 -0.04 17.57
N LYS A 94 23.92 -0.41 17.46
CA LYS A 94 24.87 0.09 16.44
C LYS A 94 24.60 -0.57 15.09
N THR A 95 25.01 0.06 13.99
CA THR A 95 24.70 -0.45 12.62
C THR A 95 25.47 -1.71 12.30
N SER A 96 26.64 -1.85 12.92
CA SER A 96 27.45 -3.05 12.85
C SER A 96 26.95 -4.21 13.73
N GLU A 97 25.96 -4.00 14.60
CA GLU A 97 25.42 -5.10 15.44
C GLU A 97 24.45 -5.95 14.61
N PRO A 98 24.66 -7.28 14.49
CA PRO A 98 23.84 -8.14 13.62
C PRO A 98 22.34 -8.09 13.93
N ASN A 99 22.00 -7.97 15.21
CA ASN A 99 20.60 -7.89 15.65
C ASN A 99 19.89 -6.63 15.17
N TRP A 100 20.61 -5.55 14.84
CA TRP A 100 19.99 -4.37 14.27
C TRP A 100 19.41 -4.67 12.88
N THR A 101 20.23 -5.15 11.95
CA THR A 101 19.80 -5.48 10.58
C THR A 101 18.73 -6.56 10.59
N LYS A 102 18.92 -7.59 11.42
CA LYS A 102 17.96 -8.69 11.57
C LYS A 102 16.59 -8.19 12.01
N ALA A 103 16.54 -7.43 13.10
CA ALA A 103 15.30 -6.87 13.60
C ALA A 103 14.67 -5.91 12.58
N HIS A 104 15.49 -5.08 11.91
CA HIS A 104 15.02 -4.15 10.89
C HIS A 104 14.30 -4.88 9.76
N ASN A 105 14.93 -5.89 9.18
CA ASN A 105 14.36 -6.66 8.07
C ASN A 105 13.09 -7.40 8.45
N ILE A 106 13.05 -7.99 9.65
CA ILE A 106 11.86 -8.70 10.18
C ILE A 106 10.70 -7.73 10.41
N LEU A 107 10.98 -6.57 11.00
CA LEU A 107 9.96 -5.64 11.49
C LEU A 107 9.43 -4.67 10.43
N LEU A 108 9.99 -4.62 9.22
CA LEU A 108 9.47 -3.77 8.13
C LEU A 108 8.04 -4.14 7.70
N ALA A 109 7.72 -5.43 7.59
CA ALA A 109 6.41 -5.87 7.12
C ALA A 109 5.25 -5.48 8.07
N PRO A 110 5.37 -5.65 9.41
CA PRO A 110 4.39 -5.15 10.38
C PRO A 110 4.13 -3.63 10.35
N PHE A 111 5.02 -2.83 9.76
CA PHE A 111 4.81 -1.39 9.57
C PHE A 111 4.39 -1.01 8.15
N GLY A 112 4.07 -1.98 7.28
CA GLY A 112 3.55 -1.75 5.94
C GLY A 112 2.05 -1.39 5.92
N GLY A 113 1.57 -0.83 4.80
CA GLY A 113 0.19 -0.31 4.69
C GLY A 113 -0.92 -1.32 5.02
N ARG A 114 -0.75 -2.60 4.65
CA ARG A 114 -1.72 -3.67 4.97
C ARG A 114 -1.79 -3.98 6.47
N ALA A 115 -0.66 -3.92 7.17
CA ALA A 115 -0.62 -4.08 8.62
C ALA A 115 -1.25 -2.88 9.34
N MET A 116 -1.01 -1.66 8.83
CA MET A 116 -1.67 -0.44 9.37
C MET A 116 -3.20 -0.52 9.27
N GLN A 117 -3.73 -1.01 8.14
CA GLN A 117 -5.16 -1.27 7.99
C GLN A 117 -5.67 -2.32 8.99
N ALA A 118 -4.87 -3.34 9.30
CA ALA A 118 -5.23 -4.37 10.27
C ALA A 118 -5.22 -3.86 11.72
N TYR A 119 -4.33 -2.91 12.06
CA TYR A 119 -4.27 -2.29 13.40
C TYR A 119 -5.36 -1.24 13.63
N HIS A 120 -5.89 -0.66 12.56
CA HIS A 120 -6.84 0.45 12.64
C HIS A 120 -8.05 0.19 13.57
N PRO A 121 -8.72 -0.98 13.56
CA PRO A 121 -9.80 -1.24 14.52
C PRO A 121 -9.38 -1.16 16.00
N ALA A 122 -8.17 -1.62 16.33
CA ALA A 122 -7.62 -1.55 17.68
C ALA A 122 -7.27 -0.10 18.07
N MET A 123 -6.72 0.68 17.14
CA MET A 123 -6.48 2.12 17.36
C MET A 123 -7.79 2.89 17.60
N VAL A 124 -8.85 2.57 16.83
CA VAL A 124 -10.18 3.17 17.01
C VAL A 124 -10.76 2.81 18.38
N ASP A 125 -10.61 1.58 18.85
CA ASP A 125 -11.04 1.17 20.19
C ASP A 125 -10.36 2.00 21.30
N ILE A 126 -9.04 2.15 21.26
CA ILE A 126 -8.31 2.91 22.27
C ILE A 126 -8.65 4.41 22.21
N ALA A 127 -8.77 4.99 21.01
CA ALA A 127 -9.21 6.39 20.82
C ALA A 127 -10.65 6.62 21.29
N GLU A 128 -11.54 5.63 21.10
CA GLU A 128 -12.91 5.67 21.61
C GLU A 128 -12.93 5.65 23.15
N GLN A 129 -12.06 4.85 23.78
CA GLN A 129 -11.93 4.84 25.26
C GLN A 129 -11.48 6.18 25.82
N LEU A 130 -10.51 6.85 25.18
CA LEU A 130 -10.12 8.22 25.52
C LEU A 130 -11.31 9.17 25.41
N CYS A 131 -12.02 9.13 24.28
CA CYS A 131 -13.19 9.98 24.06
C CYS A 131 -14.27 9.71 25.11
N LEU A 132 -14.53 8.45 25.47
CA LEU A 132 -15.50 8.07 26.50
C LEU A 132 -15.07 8.53 27.91
N LYS A 133 -13.77 8.51 28.22
CA LYS A 133 -13.24 9.08 29.46
C LYS A 133 -13.59 10.56 29.54
N TRP A 134 -13.30 11.33 28.48
CA TRP A 134 -13.58 12.76 28.45
C TRP A 134 -15.09 13.07 28.51
N ALA A 135 -15.93 12.22 27.93
CA ALA A 135 -17.39 12.38 27.97
C ALA A 135 -17.98 12.24 29.39
N ARG A 136 -17.28 11.54 30.29
CA ARG A 136 -17.71 11.29 31.67
C ARG A 136 -17.27 12.38 32.66
N LEU A 137 -16.41 13.31 32.23
CA LEU A 137 -15.92 14.38 33.09
C LEU A 137 -17.01 15.44 33.30
N ASN A 138 -17.07 15.97 34.51
CA ASN A 138 -17.91 17.11 34.81
C ASN A 138 -17.30 18.41 34.25
N ALA A 139 -18.12 19.43 34.02
CA ALA A 139 -17.65 20.69 33.41
C ALA A 139 -16.60 21.45 34.26
N ASP A 140 -16.54 21.17 35.56
CA ASP A 140 -15.56 21.72 36.49
C ASP A 140 -14.23 20.96 36.52
N GLU A 141 -14.18 19.72 36.01
CA GLU A 141 -12.97 18.88 35.98
C GLU A 141 -12.01 19.26 34.83
N ASP A 142 -10.71 19.15 35.11
CA ASP A 142 -9.64 19.43 34.14
C ASP A 142 -9.14 18.13 33.50
N ILE A 143 -8.87 18.18 32.20
CA ILE A 143 -8.14 17.12 31.48
C ILE A 143 -6.64 17.43 31.54
N ASP A 144 -5.86 16.48 32.07
CA ASP A 144 -4.42 16.47 31.90
C ASP A 144 -4.08 15.88 30.53
N VAL A 145 -3.74 16.76 29.58
CA VAL A 145 -3.54 16.37 28.18
C VAL A 145 -2.36 15.42 28.05
N VAL A 146 -1.25 15.72 28.72
CA VAL A 146 0.00 14.97 28.58
C VAL A 146 -0.18 13.57 29.15
N HIS A 147 -0.83 13.46 30.31
CA HIS A 147 -1.17 12.18 30.89
C HIS A 147 -2.08 11.35 29.97
N ASP A 148 -3.13 11.96 29.43
CA ASP A 148 -4.12 11.24 28.61
C ASP A 148 -3.58 10.82 27.24
N MET A 149 -2.75 11.64 26.60
CA MET A 149 -2.07 11.25 25.36
C MET A 149 -1.02 10.16 25.60
N THR A 150 -0.39 10.15 26.78
CA THR A 150 0.56 9.10 27.18
C THR A 150 -0.17 7.77 27.41
N ALA A 151 -1.33 7.81 28.06
CA ALA A 151 -2.19 6.65 28.25
C ALA A 151 -2.71 6.09 26.91
N LEU A 152 -3.18 6.97 26.01
CA LEU A 152 -3.64 6.60 24.67
C LEU A 152 -2.56 5.83 23.91
N THR A 153 -1.40 6.46 23.74
CA THR A 153 -0.34 5.95 22.85
C THR A 153 0.30 4.68 23.38
N LEU A 154 0.41 4.54 24.70
CA LEU A 154 0.84 3.31 25.35
C LEU A 154 -0.17 2.17 25.15
N ASP A 155 -1.47 2.42 25.41
CA ASP A 155 -2.49 1.39 25.25
C ASP A 155 -2.62 0.97 23.78
N THR A 156 -2.45 1.89 22.83
CA THR A 156 -2.47 1.58 21.39
C THR A 156 -1.29 0.70 20.99
N ILE A 157 -0.04 1.05 21.35
CA ILE A 157 1.11 0.20 21.01
C ILE A 157 1.07 -1.13 21.76
N GLY A 158 0.57 -1.12 23.00
CA GLY A 158 0.29 -2.32 23.79
C GLY A 158 -0.66 -3.27 23.06
N LEU A 159 -1.81 -2.77 22.61
CA LEU A 159 -2.84 -3.57 21.97
C LEU A 159 -2.46 -3.96 20.53
N CYS A 160 -2.01 -3.02 19.70
CA CYS A 160 -1.67 -3.29 18.30
C CYS A 160 -0.38 -4.10 18.16
N GLY A 161 0.60 -3.82 19.01
CA GLY A 161 1.91 -4.45 18.95
C GLY A 161 1.99 -5.77 19.68
N PHE A 162 1.37 -5.87 20.86
CA PHE A 162 1.60 -6.98 21.80
C PHE A 162 0.30 -7.66 22.26
N ASP A 163 -0.86 -7.22 21.73
CA ASP A 163 -2.19 -7.65 22.18
C ASP A 163 -2.38 -7.50 23.71
N TYR A 164 -1.71 -6.52 24.31
CA TYR A 164 -1.71 -6.28 25.74
C TYR A 164 -2.50 -5.03 26.10
N ARG A 165 -3.47 -5.17 27.01
CA ARG A 165 -4.27 -4.05 27.50
C ARG A 165 -3.74 -3.55 28.85
N PHE A 166 -3.07 -2.39 28.83
CA PHE A 166 -2.67 -1.71 30.06
C PHE A 166 -3.87 -1.12 30.83
N ASN A 167 -4.99 -0.86 30.14
CA ASN A 167 -6.24 -0.30 30.68
C ASN A 167 -6.02 1.03 31.40
N SER A 168 -5.17 1.88 30.82
CA SER A 168 -4.67 3.10 31.47
C SER A 168 -5.78 4.10 31.80
N PHE A 169 -6.88 4.12 31.04
CA PHE A 169 -8.01 5.03 31.28
C PHE A 169 -8.90 4.69 32.48
N TYR A 170 -8.75 3.50 33.07
CA TYR A 170 -9.52 3.06 34.23
C TYR A 170 -8.77 3.26 35.55
N ARG A 171 -7.56 3.81 35.51
CA ARG A 171 -6.71 4.10 36.67
C ARG A 171 -6.52 5.60 36.82
N ARG A 172 -6.34 6.04 38.07
CA ARG A 172 -5.95 7.42 38.37
C ARG A 172 -4.43 7.61 38.26
N ASP A 173 -3.68 6.57 38.60
CA ASP A 173 -2.22 6.56 38.53
C ASP A 173 -1.75 5.82 37.26
N TYR A 174 -0.49 6.07 36.85
CA TYR A 174 0.13 5.35 35.75
C TYR A 174 0.13 3.84 36.00
N ASN A 175 0.10 3.05 34.92
CA ASN A 175 0.42 1.64 35.04
C ASN A 175 1.83 1.49 35.65
N PRO A 176 2.07 0.57 36.61
CA PRO A 176 3.37 0.38 37.24
C PRO A 176 4.53 0.23 36.24
N PHE A 177 4.27 -0.36 35.07
CA PHE A 177 5.25 -0.43 33.99
C PHE A 177 5.69 0.96 33.49
N VAL A 178 4.72 1.85 33.26
CA VAL A 178 4.97 3.23 32.80
C VAL A 178 5.69 4.03 33.86
N GLU A 179 5.29 3.88 35.11
CA GLU A 179 5.95 4.58 36.22
C GLU A 179 7.43 4.17 36.32
N ALA A 180 7.70 2.86 36.28
CA ALA A 180 9.07 2.32 36.24
C ALA A 180 9.84 2.82 35.02
N LEU A 181 9.21 2.86 33.85
CA LEU A 181 9.83 3.33 32.62
C LEU A 181 10.20 4.82 32.68
N VAL A 182 9.25 5.68 33.06
CA VAL A 182 9.47 7.13 33.18
C VAL A 182 10.54 7.43 34.24
N ARG A 183 10.48 6.79 35.41
CA ARG A 183 11.47 6.93 36.48
C ARG A 183 12.87 6.47 36.04
N SER A 184 12.93 5.39 35.26
CA SER A 184 14.18 4.88 34.68
C SER A 184 14.78 5.90 33.71
N LEU A 185 13.98 6.42 32.76
CA LEU A 185 14.43 7.42 31.80
C LEU A 185 14.88 8.73 32.47
N GLU A 186 14.14 9.22 33.47
CA GLU A 186 14.52 10.40 34.26
C GLU A 186 15.87 10.18 34.97
N THR A 187 16.06 9.02 35.61
CA THR A 187 17.33 8.67 36.27
C THR A 187 18.48 8.56 35.29
N ILE A 188 18.24 8.05 34.08
CA ILE A 188 19.26 7.97 33.02
C ILE A 188 19.66 9.36 32.51
N MET A 189 18.70 10.29 32.40
CA MET A 189 18.96 11.68 31.98
C MET A 189 19.68 12.51 33.04
N MET A 190 19.44 12.24 34.33
CA MET A 190 20.10 12.96 35.41
C MET A 190 21.60 12.68 35.51
N GLN A 191 22.07 11.54 34.99
CA GLN A 191 23.49 11.19 35.00
C GLN A 191 24.30 12.14 34.10
N ARG A 192 25.34 12.76 34.63
CA ARG A 192 26.19 13.73 33.91
C ARG A 192 27.59 13.18 33.60
N GLY A 193 27.93 12.02 34.12
CA GLY A 193 29.25 11.43 34.05
C GLY A 193 30.26 12.13 34.95
N LEU A 194 29.83 12.74 36.07
CA LEU A 194 30.74 13.43 36.99
C LEU A 194 31.55 12.42 37.83
N PRO A 195 32.78 12.74 38.24
CA PRO A 195 33.51 11.94 39.22
C PRO A 195 32.68 11.76 40.50
N LEU A 196 32.64 10.54 41.04
CA LEU A 196 31.86 10.14 42.23
C LEU A 196 30.32 10.28 42.12
N GLU A 197 29.77 10.63 40.95
CA GLU A 197 28.32 10.78 40.74
C GLU A 197 27.55 9.49 41.06
N ASN A 198 28.07 8.34 40.64
CA ASN A 198 27.45 7.04 40.91
C ASN A 198 27.36 6.75 42.42
N MET A 199 28.29 7.28 43.22
CA MET A 199 28.25 7.14 44.68
C MET A 199 27.15 8.02 45.29
N MET A 200 27.00 9.25 44.79
CA MET A 200 25.92 10.17 45.21
C MET A 200 24.54 9.68 44.77
N MET A 201 24.44 9.05 43.60
CA MET A 201 23.20 8.53 43.02
C MET A 201 22.91 7.07 43.37
N ARG A 202 23.65 6.46 44.30
CA ARG A 202 23.57 5.01 44.59
C ARG A 202 22.15 4.52 44.82
N GLY A 203 21.32 5.26 45.56
CA GLY A 203 19.90 4.91 45.79
C GLY A 203 19.07 4.92 44.51
N ARG A 204 19.21 5.97 43.68
CA ARG A 204 18.50 6.08 42.39
C ARG A 204 18.95 5.02 41.39
N LEU A 205 20.24 4.69 41.37
CA LEU A 205 20.79 3.64 40.51
C LEU A 205 20.31 2.24 40.96
N ALA A 206 20.14 2.02 42.26
CA ALA A 206 19.51 0.80 42.75
C ALA A 206 18.05 0.71 42.26
N THR A 207 17.26 1.78 42.42
CA THR A 207 15.88 1.84 41.90
C THR A 207 15.82 1.64 40.39
N LEU A 208 16.74 2.22 39.62
CA LEU A 208 16.83 1.99 38.17
C LEU A 208 17.02 0.50 37.84
N ASN A 209 17.89 -0.20 38.58
CA ASN A 209 18.10 -1.63 38.36
C ASN A 209 16.84 -2.44 38.72
N ASP A 210 16.15 -2.07 39.80
CA ASP A 210 14.90 -2.71 40.22
C ASP A 210 13.80 -2.49 39.16
N ASP A 211 13.68 -1.27 38.63
CA ASP A 211 12.73 -0.91 37.57
C ASP A 211 13.03 -1.66 36.26
N VAL A 212 14.30 -1.74 35.86
CA VAL A 212 14.74 -2.50 34.69
C VAL A 212 14.41 -3.99 34.85
N ALA A 213 14.68 -4.56 36.03
CA ALA A 213 14.37 -5.95 36.32
C ALA A 213 12.86 -6.22 36.26
N PHE A 214 12.05 -5.31 36.82
CA PHE A 214 10.60 -5.38 36.78
C PHE A 214 10.06 -5.31 35.34
N MET A 215 10.50 -4.33 34.55
CA MET A 215 10.09 -4.18 33.14
C MET A 215 10.48 -5.42 32.31
N ASN A 216 11.72 -5.89 32.45
CA ASN A 216 12.20 -7.07 31.76
C ASN A 216 11.38 -8.30 32.13
N LYS A 217 11.08 -8.50 33.42
CA LYS A 217 10.24 -9.61 33.86
C LYS A 217 8.85 -9.54 33.25
N MET A 218 8.21 -8.37 33.22
CA MET A 218 6.87 -8.23 32.63
C MET A 218 6.88 -8.57 31.13
N VAL A 219 7.89 -8.10 30.40
CA VAL A 219 8.06 -8.43 28.97
C VAL A 219 8.37 -9.92 28.78
N ASP A 220 9.18 -10.52 29.64
CA ASP A 220 9.45 -11.96 29.61
C ASP A 220 8.21 -12.79 29.89
N ASP A 221 7.39 -12.38 30.86
CA ASP A 221 6.12 -13.03 31.19
C ASP A 221 5.17 -12.93 29.98
N LEU A 222 5.15 -11.79 29.27
CA LEU A 222 4.36 -11.59 28.05
C LEU A 222 4.86 -12.48 26.89
N VAL A 223 6.17 -12.52 26.65
CA VAL A 223 6.78 -13.38 25.63
C VAL A 223 6.52 -14.85 25.95
N SER A 224 6.70 -15.27 27.20
CA SER A 224 6.46 -16.64 27.67
C SER A 224 4.99 -17.02 27.53
N ALA A 225 4.06 -16.17 28.01
CA ALA A 225 2.63 -16.40 27.84
C ALA A 225 2.23 -16.47 26.37
N ARG A 226 2.82 -15.65 25.50
CA ARG A 226 2.57 -15.74 24.06
C ARG A 226 3.11 -17.04 23.48
N ARG A 227 4.32 -17.47 23.84
CA ARG A 227 4.90 -18.76 23.39
C ARG A 227 4.07 -19.95 23.87
N GLU A 228 3.52 -19.90 25.10
CA GLU A 228 2.60 -20.91 25.62
C GLU A 228 1.27 -20.94 24.84
N GLN A 229 0.76 -19.77 24.45
CA GLN A 229 -0.48 -19.64 23.66
C GLN A 229 -0.29 -19.97 22.17
N MET A 230 0.93 -19.92 21.63
CA MET A 230 1.22 -20.28 20.24
C MET A 230 0.97 -21.76 19.92
N GLY A 231 0.78 -22.60 20.94
CA GLY A 231 0.34 -23.99 20.77
C GLY A 231 -1.15 -24.16 20.47
N ASP A 232 -1.97 -23.11 20.58
CA ASP A 232 -3.43 -23.14 20.39
C ASP A 232 -3.87 -22.07 19.37
N ALA A 233 -4.20 -22.51 18.15
CA ALA A 233 -4.85 -21.85 17.00
C ALA A 233 -4.88 -20.30 16.85
N ASP A 234 -4.46 -19.83 15.66
CA ASP A 234 -4.50 -18.46 15.09
C ASP A 234 -3.41 -17.47 15.54
N ALA A 235 -2.24 -17.52 14.87
CA ALA A 235 -1.20 -16.51 15.00
C ALA A 235 -1.74 -15.09 14.73
N LYS A 236 -1.78 -14.25 15.78
CA LYS A 236 -2.17 -12.84 15.69
C LYS A 236 -1.20 -12.11 14.77
N LYS A 237 -1.69 -11.26 13.87
CA LYS A 237 -0.86 -10.48 12.93
C LYS A 237 -0.28 -9.22 13.58
N ASP A 238 0.32 -9.34 14.77
CA ASP A 238 0.88 -8.23 15.57
C ASP A 238 2.42 -8.18 15.56
N LEU A 239 3.00 -7.13 16.17
CA LEU A 239 4.46 -6.94 16.22
C LEU A 239 5.15 -8.05 17.02
N LEU A 240 4.58 -8.48 18.14
CA LEU A 240 5.12 -9.58 18.94
C LEU A 240 5.18 -10.86 18.12
N ASN A 241 4.12 -11.19 17.40
CA ASN A 241 4.11 -12.36 16.54
C ASN A 241 5.14 -12.23 15.43
N ALA A 242 5.36 -11.06 14.84
CA ALA A 242 6.43 -10.90 13.86
C ALA A 242 7.84 -11.02 14.46
N MET A 243 8.06 -10.59 15.70
CA MET A 243 9.35 -10.70 16.39
C MET A 243 9.64 -12.08 16.92
N LEU A 244 8.59 -12.79 17.34
CA LEU A 244 8.57 -14.22 17.47
C LEU A 244 8.84 -14.73 16.07
N THR A 245 7.83 -14.92 15.21
CA THR A 245 7.82 -15.75 13.98
C THR A 245 8.75 -15.33 12.82
N GLY A 246 9.32 -14.13 12.87
CA GLY A 246 10.00 -13.53 11.74
C GLY A 246 11.40 -14.08 11.50
N VAL A 247 11.73 -14.28 10.23
CA VAL A 247 13.08 -14.66 9.80
C VAL A 247 13.63 -13.60 8.88
N ASP A 248 14.85 -13.15 9.18
CA ASP A 248 15.59 -12.26 8.29
C ASP A 248 15.96 -13.00 7.00
N ARG A 249 15.35 -12.61 5.88
CA ARG A 249 15.54 -13.26 4.56
C ARG A 249 17.00 -13.20 4.08
N ALA A 250 17.78 -12.23 4.55
CA ALA A 250 19.18 -12.09 4.14
C ALA A 250 20.08 -13.13 4.84
N THR A 251 19.80 -13.45 6.10
CA THR A 251 20.67 -14.32 6.92
C THR A 251 20.05 -15.67 7.28
N GLY A 252 18.75 -15.84 7.10
CA GLY A 252 18.00 -17.01 7.53
C GLY A 252 17.83 -17.13 9.05
N THR A 253 18.15 -16.08 9.82
CA THR A 253 18.18 -16.12 11.30
C THR A 253 16.98 -15.40 11.94
N GLN A 254 16.63 -15.83 13.16
CA GLN A 254 15.57 -15.28 14.00
C GLN A 254 16.12 -14.40 15.13
N LEU A 255 15.25 -13.62 15.76
CA LEU A 255 15.56 -12.91 17.00
C LEU A 255 15.51 -13.91 18.17
N ASP A 256 16.48 -13.82 19.07
CA ASP A 256 16.43 -14.55 20.34
C ASP A 256 15.51 -13.82 21.35
N ASP A 257 15.04 -14.53 22.38
CA ASP A 257 14.09 -13.98 23.35
C ASP A 257 14.62 -12.73 24.06
N VAL A 258 15.94 -12.67 24.28
CA VAL A 258 16.58 -11.50 24.90
C VAL A 258 16.48 -10.30 23.96
N ASN A 259 16.72 -10.48 22.67
CA ASN A 259 16.56 -9.41 21.70
C ASN A 259 15.08 -9.06 21.47
N ILE A 260 14.16 -10.03 21.46
CA ILE A 260 12.71 -9.76 21.39
C ILE A 260 12.29 -8.87 22.56
N ARG A 261 12.74 -9.16 23.79
CA ARG A 261 12.53 -8.28 24.95
C ARG A 261 13.06 -6.87 24.70
N TYR A 262 14.27 -6.75 24.17
CA TYR A 262 14.87 -5.46 23.83
C TYR A 262 14.07 -4.69 22.77
N GLN A 263 13.49 -5.37 21.78
CA GLN A 263 12.62 -4.73 20.79
C GLN A 263 11.30 -4.27 21.42
N ILE A 264 10.67 -5.08 22.27
CA ILE A 264 9.43 -4.71 22.97
C ILE A 264 9.67 -3.49 23.85
N ASN A 265 10.73 -3.50 24.67
CA ASN A 265 11.14 -2.33 25.45
C ASN A 265 11.41 -1.13 24.55
N THR A 266 12.08 -1.33 23.41
CA THR A 266 12.36 -0.28 22.43
C THR A 266 11.08 0.35 21.88
N PHE A 267 10.09 -0.46 21.47
CA PHE A 267 8.82 0.04 20.94
C PHE A 267 7.95 0.70 22.00
N LEU A 268 7.96 0.18 23.23
CA LEU A 268 7.30 0.83 24.34
C LEU A 268 7.96 2.18 24.61
N ILE A 269 9.29 2.27 24.76
CA ILE A 269 10.00 3.55 24.95
C ILE A 269 9.74 4.53 23.81
N ALA A 270 9.97 4.12 22.57
CA ALA A 270 9.96 5.03 21.42
C ALA A 270 8.54 5.39 20.96
N GLY A 271 7.59 4.45 21.03
CA GLY A 271 6.25 4.60 20.45
C GLY A 271 5.29 5.44 21.28
N HIS A 272 5.37 5.37 22.61
CA HIS A 272 4.41 6.06 23.49
C HIS A 272 4.73 7.56 23.65
N GLU A 273 5.93 7.89 24.16
CA GLU A 273 6.24 9.25 24.60
C GLU A 273 6.37 10.24 23.42
N THR A 274 6.86 9.76 22.27
CA THR A 274 7.02 10.63 21.09
C THR A 274 5.66 10.98 20.46
N THR A 275 4.78 10.00 20.28
CA THR A 275 3.43 10.23 19.75
C THR A 275 2.57 11.04 20.73
N SER A 276 2.71 10.80 22.04
CA SER A 276 1.99 11.58 23.04
C SER A 276 2.46 13.04 23.09
N GLY A 277 3.76 13.27 22.91
CA GLY A 277 4.34 14.59 22.72
C GLY A 277 3.75 15.30 21.51
N LEU A 278 3.73 14.64 20.33
CA LEU A 278 3.12 15.17 19.11
C LEU A 278 1.67 15.60 19.32
N LEU A 279 0.84 14.73 19.89
CA LEU A 279 -0.57 15.00 20.17
C LEU A 279 -0.72 16.20 21.13
N SER A 280 0.07 16.24 22.20
CA SER A 280 0.03 17.30 23.20
C SER A 280 0.42 18.67 22.60
N TYR A 281 1.48 18.71 21.79
CA TYR A 281 1.89 19.92 21.09
C TYR A 281 0.86 20.37 20.05
N THR A 282 0.26 19.42 19.35
CA THR A 282 -0.78 19.72 18.35
C THR A 282 -2.01 20.35 19.02
N LEU A 283 -2.47 19.78 20.13
CA LEU A 283 -3.58 20.34 20.92
C LEU A 283 -3.25 21.73 21.47
N TYR A 284 -2.01 21.94 21.95
CA TYR A 284 -1.54 23.25 22.37
C TYR A 284 -1.59 24.25 21.20
N ALA A 285 -1.01 23.90 20.04
CA ALA A 285 -0.98 24.78 18.87
C ALA A 285 -2.39 25.15 18.42
N LEU A 286 -3.30 24.18 18.31
CA LEU A 286 -4.70 24.41 17.99
C LEU A 286 -5.36 25.42 18.94
N LEU A 287 -5.14 25.28 20.26
CA LEU A 287 -5.70 26.20 21.26
C LEU A 287 -5.11 27.61 21.21
N LYS A 288 -3.89 27.77 20.67
CA LYS A 288 -3.26 29.09 20.45
C LYS A 288 -3.62 29.73 19.12
N HIS A 289 -4.20 28.96 18.21
CA HIS A 289 -4.56 29.40 16.87
C HIS A 289 -6.03 29.06 16.57
N PRO A 290 -7.00 29.81 17.13
CA PRO A 290 -8.43 29.54 16.96
C PRO A 290 -8.87 29.44 15.49
N GLU A 291 -8.25 30.20 14.60
CA GLU A 291 -8.48 30.17 13.16
C GLU A 291 -8.03 28.86 12.51
N ILE A 292 -6.91 28.29 12.97
CA ILE A 292 -6.40 26.99 12.53
C ILE A 292 -7.27 25.88 13.12
N LEU A 293 -7.65 26.00 14.39
CA LEU A 293 -8.56 25.07 15.06
C LEU A 293 -9.93 25.03 14.38
N GLN A 294 -10.46 26.17 13.95
CA GLN A 294 -11.71 26.19 13.20
C GLN A 294 -11.59 25.42 11.88
N LYS A 295 -10.54 25.67 11.09
CA LYS A 295 -10.27 24.89 9.86
C LYS A 295 -10.10 23.39 10.12
N ALA A 296 -9.47 23.03 11.25
CA ALA A 296 -9.31 21.65 11.67
C ALA A 296 -10.67 20.99 12.01
N TYR A 297 -11.58 21.71 12.68
CA TYR A 297 -12.95 21.25 12.88
C TYR A 297 -13.68 21.04 11.55
N ASP A 298 -13.55 22.00 10.63
CA ASP A 298 -14.21 21.95 9.33
C ASP A 298 -13.71 20.74 8.50
N GLU A 299 -12.41 20.47 8.49
CA GLU A 299 -11.85 19.27 7.82
C GLU A 299 -12.38 17.98 8.47
N VAL A 300 -12.34 17.89 9.79
CA VAL A 300 -12.79 16.68 10.50
C VAL A 300 -14.27 16.41 10.24
N ASP A 301 -15.11 17.43 10.29
CA ASP A 301 -16.55 17.28 10.02
C ASP A 301 -16.80 16.87 8.57
N ARG A 302 -16.01 17.40 7.62
CA ARG A 302 -16.08 17.05 6.20
C ARG A 302 -15.62 15.62 5.92
N VAL A 303 -14.58 15.14 6.60
CA VAL A 303 -13.95 13.83 6.34
C VAL A 303 -14.60 12.71 7.15
N PHE A 304 -14.80 12.89 8.46
CA PHE A 304 -15.42 11.89 9.34
C PHE A 304 -16.95 11.94 9.32
N GLY A 305 -17.53 13.05 8.88
CA GLY A 305 -18.96 13.28 8.87
C GLY A 305 -19.49 13.78 10.22
N PRO A 306 -20.77 14.18 10.26
CA PRO A 306 -21.38 14.82 11.43
C PRO A 306 -21.78 13.83 12.54
N ASP A 307 -21.96 12.54 12.24
CA ASP A 307 -22.36 11.52 13.22
C ASP A 307 -21.12 10.92 13.92
N PRO A 308 -20.93 11.14 15.23
CA PRO A 308 -19.74 10.72 15.94
C PRO A 308 -19.84 9.24 16.38
N SER A 309 -21.01 8.60 16.20
CA SER A 309 -21.22 7.19 16.51
C SER A 309 -20.66 6.26 15.42
N ILE A 310 -20.45 6.81 14.21
CA ILE A 310 -19.80 6.11 13.11
C ILE A 310 -18.30 6.12 13.35
N ARG A 311 -17.71 4.92 13.41
CA ARG A 311 -16.25 4.77 13.55
C ARG A 311 -15.57 5.22 12.26
N PRO A 312 -14.57 6.12 12.32
CA PRO A 312 -13.84 6.55 11.14
C PRO A 312 -13.12 5.34 10.51
N THR A 313 -13.08 5.29 9.19
CA THR A 313 -12.36 4.25 8.44
C THR A 313 -10.89 4.62 8.24
N TYR A 314 -10.06 3.62 7.91
CA TYR A 314 -8.64 3.84 7.61
C TYR A 314 -8.44 4.91 6.52
N GLN A 315 -9.24 4.85 5.45
CA GLN A 315 -9.17 5.81 4.34
C GLN A 315 -9.61 7.23 4.74
N GLN A 316 -10.57 7.36 5.65
CA GLN A 316 -10.95 8.69 6.16
C GLN A 316 -9.82 9.31 6.99
N VAL A 317 -9.11 8.53 7.80
CA VAL A 317 -7.96 9.06 8.56
C VAL A 317 -6.85 9.54 7.62
N THR A 318 -6.57 8.81 6.54
CA THR A 318 -5.54 9.24 5.57
C THR A 318 -5.94 10.50 4.80
N GLN A 319 -7.24 10.82 4.72
CA GLN A 319 -7.79 12.03 4.09
C GLN A 319 -7.73 13.30 4.97
N LEU A 320 -7.34 13.21 6.25
CA LEU A 320 -7.16 14.37 7.14
C LEU A 320 -5.87 15.15 6.78
N SER A 321 -5.91 15.83 5.64
CA SER A 321 -4.78 16.51 5.01
C SER A 321 -4.26 17.69 5.83
N TYR A 322 -5.15 18.54 6.35
CA TYR A 322 -4.84 19.72 7.13
C TYR A 322 -4.44 19.36 8.56
N ILE A 323 -5.11 18.39 9.21
CA ILE A 323 -4.63 17.81 10.47
C ILE A 323 -3.20 17.29 10.30
N ASN A 324 -2.89 16.62 9.19
CA ASN A 324 -1.53 16.17 8.92
C ASN A 324 -0.54 17.33 8.74
N GLN A 325 -0.95 18.45 8.11
CA GLN A 325 -0.12 19.66 8.04
C GLN A 325 0.13 20.25 9.44
N ILE A 326 -0.91 20.35 10.27
CA ILE A 326 -0.83 20.84 11.65
C ILE A 326 0.09 19.94 12.49
N MET A 327 -0.01 18.62 12.36
CA MET A 327 0.88 17.68 13.04
C MET A 327 2.33 17.83 12.58
N LYS A 328 2.58 17.95 11.27
CA LYS A 328 3.94 18.16 10.75
C LYS A 328 4.54 19.50 11.18
N GLU A 329 3.73 20.56 11.23
CA GLU A 329 4.11 21.87 11.77
C GLU A 329 4.36 21.82 13.27
N SER A 330 3.57 21.03 14.00
CA SER A 330 3.80 20.75 15.43
C SER A 330 5.13 20.01 15.64
N LEU A 331 5.45 19.01 14.81
CA LEU A 331 6.76 18.33 14.83
C LEU A 331 7.91 19.27 14.42
N ARG A 332 7.66 20.25 13.56
CA ARG A 332 8.66 21.23 13.15
C ARG A 332 9.05 22.13 14.32
N LEU A 333 8.06 22.68 15.02
CA LEU A 333 8.32 23.59 16.13
C LEU A 333 8.67 22.83 17.41
N TYR A 334 8.00 21.72 17.70
CA TYR A 334 8.19 20.98 18.94
C TYR A 334 8.44 19.50 18.65
N PRO A 335 9.57 19.15 18.01
CA PRO A 335 9.91 17.76 17.75
C PRO A 335 10.13 17.02 19.08
N PRO A 336 9.33 16.00 19.43
CA PRO A 336 9.51 15.27 20.68
C PRO A 336 10.92 14.66 20.81
N ALA A 337 11.55 14.29 19.69
CA ALA A 337 12.97 13.96 19.61
C ALA A 337 13.78 15.21 19.20
N PRO A 338 14.39 15.95 20.15
CA PRO A 338 14.98 17.27 19.89
C PRO A 338 16.33 17.21 19.15
N ALA A 339 17.00 16.06 19.14
CA ALA A 339 18.28 15.87 18.47
C ALA A 339 18.51 14.41 18.07
N PHE A 340 19.37 14.18 17.07
CA PHE A 340 19.96 12.88 16.78
C PHE A 340 21.46 13.01 16.51
N SER A 341 22.21 11.94 16.75
CA SER A 341 23.66 11.97 16.73
C SER A 341 24.22 11.08 15.63
N VAL A 342 25.26 11.57 14.95
CA VAL A 342 26.02 10.83 13.94
C VAL A 342 27.52 10.89 14.23
N TYR A 343 28.31 10.04 13.55
CA TYR A 343 29.77 10.11 13.53
C TYR A 343 30.31 9.81 12.13
N PRO A 344 31.45 10.42 11.72
CA PRO A 344 32.06 10.14 10.43
C PRO A 344 32.89 8.85 10.47
N TYR A 345 32.85 8.07 9.40
CA TYR A 345 33.69 6.87 9.24
C TYR A 345 35.17 7.21 9.09
N ASN A 346 35.48 8.35 8.47
CA ASN A 346 36.82 8.85 8.19
C ASN A 346 37.01 10.28 8.72
N GLU A 347 38.19 10.87 8.51
CA GLU A 347 38.32 12.31 8.69
C GLU A 347 37.57 13.01 7.57
N GLU A 348 36.72 13.98 7.94
CA GLU A 348 35.81 14.65 7.01
C GLU A 348 35.97 16.17 7.11
N VAL A 349 35.70 16.87 6.01
CA VAL A 349 35.54 18.33 6.03
C VAL A 349 34.10 18.63 5.63
N ILE A 350 33.35 19.27 6.52
CA ILE A 350 31.97 19.71 6.24
C ILE A 350 31.94 21.24 6.24
N CYS A 351 31.46 21.85 5.16
CA CYS A 351 31.33 23.30 5.03
C CYS A 351 32.56 24.11 5.52
N GLY A 352 33.79 23.61 5.30
CA GLY A 352 35.04 24.26 5.72
C GLY A 352 35.56 23.92 7.14
N TYR A 353 34.87 23.06 7.90
CA TYR A 353 35.27 22.62 9.24
C TYR A 353 35.74 21.16 9.23
N LYS A 354 36.87 20.89 9.89
CA LYS A 354 37.42 19.53 10.03
C LYS A 354 36.70 18.75 11.13
N LEU A 355 36.25 17.55 10.80
CA LEU A 355 35.74 16.55 11.74
C LEU A 355 36.71 15.37 11.82
N ARG A 356 37.07 15.01 13.06
CA ARG A 356 37.90 13.82 13.32
C ARG A 356 37.06 12.56 13.16
N LYS A 357 37.69 11.49 12.65
CA LYS A 357 37.10 10.15 12.59
C LYS A 357 36.44 9.76 13.92
N GLY A 358 35.19 9.33 13.89
CA GLY A 358 34.46 8.85 15.07
C GLY A 358 34.07 9.93 16.10
N ILE A 359 34.26 11.22 15.82
CA ILE A 359 33.73 12.30 16.67
C ILE A 359 32.20 12.29 16.64
N THR A 360 31.56 12.54 17.78
CA THR A 360 30.10 12.62 17.82
C THR A 360 29.64 14.01 17.42
N VAL A 361 28.77 14.05 16.42
CA VAL A 361 28.10 15.25 15.93
C VAL A 361 26.61 15.13 16.24
N ASN A 362 26.08 16.06 17.04
CA ASN A 362 24.68 16.11 17.44
C ASN A 362 23.96 17.13 16.58
N ILE A 363 22.93 16.69 15.87
CA ILE A 363 22.10 17.54 15.02
C ILE A 363 20.92 18.01 15.85
N LEU A 364 20.85 19.31 16.11
CA LEU A 364 19.79 19.97 16.87
C LEU A 364 18.57 20.17 15.97
N VAL A 365 17.64 19.22 16.02
CA VAL A 365 16.45 19.17 15.15
C VAL A 365 15.58 20.40 15.34
N GLY A 366 15.37 20.84 16.58
CA GLY A 366 14.57 22.02 16.88
C GLY A 366 15.12 23.33 16.29
N ALA A 367 16.45 23.45 16.15
CA ALA A 367 17.08 24.58 15.49
C ALA A 367 17.11 24.43 13.96
N LEU A 368 17.38 23.22 13.44
CA LEU A 368 17.30 22.91 12.01
C LEU A 368 15.91 23.23 11.44
N HIS A 369 14.87 22.88 12.18
CA HIS A 369 13.48 23.09 11.78
C HIS A 369 13.04 24.55 11.89
N ARG A 370 13.92 25.43 12.37
CA ARG A 370 13.74 26.88 12.44
C ARG A 370 14.82 27.65 11.68
N ASP A 371 15.63 26.96 10.88
CA ASP A 371 16.68 27.61 10.09
C ASP A 371 16.03 28.58 9.08
N PRO A 372 16.25 29.91 9.19
CA PRO A 372 15.61 30.88 8.31
C PRO A 372 16.07 30.74 6.86
N GLU A 373 17.22 30.09 6.58
CA GLU A 373 17.65 29.78 5.21
C GLU A 373 16.70 28.79 4.52
N VAL A 374 15.97 27.98 5.29
CA VAL A 374 15.00 26.99 4.78
C VAL A 374 13.55 27.44 5.00
N TRP A 375 13.24 27.93 6.20
CA TRP A 375 11.87 28.20 6.65
C TRP A 375 11.49 29.69 6.54
N GLY A 376 12.42 30.52 6.05
CA GLY A 376 12.20 31.95 5.86
C GLY A 376 12.23 32.76 7.15
N PRO A 377 11.96 34.07 7.08
CA PRO A 377 12.08 34.98 8.23
C PRO A 377 11.04 34.75 9.33
N ARG A 378 9.97 33.98 9.04
CA ARG A 378 8.90 33.64 9.99
C ARG A 378 9.05 32.22 10.55
N ALA A 379 10.28 31.68 10.56
CA ALA A 379 10.55 30.30 10.97
C ALA A 379 10.07 29.95 12.39
N ASP A 380 9.90 30.91 13.29
CA ASP A 380 9.40 30.65 14.66
C ASP A 380 7.87 30.65 14.78
N ILE A 381 7.14 31.00 13.71
CA ILE A 381 5.68 31.10 13.72
C ILE A 381 5.07 29.75 13.32
N PHE A 382 4.03 29.32 14.03
CA PHE A 382 3.23 28.14 13.68
C PHE A 382 2.39 28.44 12.44
N ASP A 383 2.72 27.78 11.33
CA ASP A 383 2.03 27.96 10.05
C ASP A 383 1.91 26.61 9.33
N PRO A 384 0.72 25.95 9.35
CA PRO A 384 0.49 24.68 8.65
C PRO A 384 0.79 24.73 7.15
N GLU A 385 0.72 25.91 6.52
CA GLU A 385 0.99 26.07 5.08
C GLU A 385 2.46 25.77 4.72
N ASN A 386 3.36 25.76 5.71
CA ASN A 386 4.72 25.22 5.55
C ASN A 386 4.72 23.76 5.10
N PHE A 387 3.63 23.03 5.35
CA PHE A 387 3.43 21.64 4.94
C PHE A 387 2.33 21.47 3.88
N SER A 388 1.94 22.56 3.22
CA SER A 388 1.16 22.45 2.00
C SER A 388 1.89 21.57 0.97
N PRO A 389 1.18 20.86 0.07
CA PRO A 389 1.80 19.99 -0.93
C PRO A 389 2.90 20.68 -1.75
N ALA A 390 2.72 21.96 -2.08
CA ALA A 390 3.70 22.76 -2.80
C ALA A 390 4.94 23.08 -1.93
N ALA A 391 4.74 23.50 -0.68
CA ALA A 391 5.84 23.80 0.24
C ALA A 391 6.67 22.57 0.59
N GLU A 392 6.03 21.41 0.77
CA GLU A 392 6.75 20.15 1.01
C GLU A 392 7.57 19.72 -0.22
N SER A 393 7.00 19.81 -1.42
CA SER A 393 7.69 19.44 -2.66
C SER A 393 8.92 20.30 -2.92
N ALA A 394 8.85 21.60 -2.62
CA ALA A 394 9.98 22.52 -2.76
C ALA A 394 11.04 22.36 -1.65
N ARG A 395 10.70 21.71 -0.53
CA ARG A 395 11.58 21.63 0.64
C ARG A 395 12.63 20.53 0.48
N PRO A 396 13.91 20.83 0.76
CA PRO A 396 14.93 19.79 0.75
C PRO A 396 14.66 18.70 1.81
N ALA A 397 14.80 17.43 1.41
CA ALA A 397 14.50 16.28 2.27
C ALA A 397 15.35 16.21 3.55
N TRP A 398 16.51 16.87 3.59
CA TRP A 398 17.38 16.96 4.79
C TRP A 398 16.93 18.03 5.80
N ALA A 399 15.97 18.89 5.44
CA ALA A 399 15.60 20.04 6.26
C ALA A 399 14.46 19.77 7.26
N TRP A 400 13.74 18.65 7.10
CA TRP A 400 12.72 18.18 8.04
C TRP A 400 13.00 16.72 8.44
N LYS A 401 13.44 16.53 9.68
CA LYS A 401 13.99 15.27 10.25
C LYS A 401 13.43 14.88 11.63
N PRO A 402 12.11 14.98 11.90
CA PRO A 402 11.58 14.57 13.20
C PRO A 402 11.62 13.05 13.42
N PHE A 403 11.78 12.27 12.35
CA PHE A 403 11.83 10.80 12.39
C PHE A 403 13.23 10.24 12.12
N GLY A 404 14.29 11.03 12.25
CA GLY A 404 15.67 10.58 11.95
C GLY A 404 16.00 10.56 10.46
N ASN A 405 17.02 9.78 10.07
CA ASN A 405 17.61 9.80 8.73
C ASN A 405 17.89 8.39 8.18
N GLY A 406 17.67 8.20 6.88
CA GLY A 406 18.16 7.03 6.16
C GLY A 406 17.59 5.69 6.64
N GLN A 407 18.41 4.64 6.62
CA GLN A 407 18.08 3.32 7.18
C GLN A 407 17.78 3.36 8.68
N ARG A 408 18.19 4.45 9.35
CA ARG A 408 17.96 4.72 10.76
C ARG A 408 16.74 5.58 11.03
N ALA A 409 15.96 5.91 10.00
CA ALA A 409 14.69 6.59 10.16
C ALA A 409 13.69 5.71 10.94
N CYS A 410 12.79 6.35 11.67
CA CYS A 410 11.79 5.68 12.48
C CYS A 410 10.90 4.78 11.61
N ILE A 411 10.97 3.48 11.86
CA ILE A 411 10.15 2.46 11.19
C ILE A 411 8.66 2.63 11.50
N GLY A 412 8.34 3.13 12.70
CA GLY A 412 6.97 3.38 13.16
C GLY A 412 6.37 4.71 12.71
N ARG A 413 6.99 5.45 11.77
CA ARG A 413 6.49 6.78 11.33
C ARG A 413 5.03 6.72 10.87
N GLY A 414 4.69 5.76 10.01
CA GLY A 414 3.32 5.62 9.49
C GLY A 414 2.30 5.33 10.60
N PHE A 415 2.66 4.43 11.51
CA PHE A 415 1.85 4.10 12.69
C PHE A 415 1.57 5.33 13.55
N ALA A 416 2.61 6.08 13.93
CA ALA A 416 2.49 7.24 14.81
C ALA A 416 1.64 8.37 14.17
N MET A 417 1.86 8.66 12.89
CA MET A 417 1.10 9.69 12.18
C MET A 417 -0.38 9.29 12.00
N HIS A 418 -0.64 8.01 11.70
CA HIS A 418 -2.02 7.51 11.56
C HIS A 418 -2.77 7.50 12.89
N GLU A 419 -2.13 7.00 13.95
CA GLU A 419 -2.68 7.03 15.31
C GLU A 419 -3.01 8.47 15.74
N ALA A 420 -2.06 9.39 15.56
CA ALA A 420 -2.24 10.77 15.97
C ALA A 420 -3.35 11.47 15.18
N ALA A 421 -3.42 11.27 13.87
CA ALA A 421 -4.49 11.80 13.02
C ALA A 421 -5.86 11.27 13.44
N LEU A 422 -5.97 9.97 13.68
CA LEU A 422 -7.20 9.32 14.13
C LEU A 422 -7.67 9.90 15.47
N ALA A 423 -6.78 9.96 16.47
CA ALA A 423 -7.10 10.44 17.79
C ALA A 423 -7.50 11.93 17.78
N LEU A 424 -6.74 12.78 17.09
CA LEU A 424 -7.08 14.20 16.92
C LEU A 424 -8.41 14.37 16.21
N GLY A 425 -8.64 13.64 15.11
CA GLY A 425 -9.91 13.68 14.39
C GLY A 425 -11.08 13.31 15.29
N MET A 426 -10.99 12.23 16.06
CA MET A 426 -12.06 11.82 16.98
C MET A 426 -12.28 12.81 18.12
N ILE A 427 -11.21 13.40 18.68
CA ILE A 427 -11.30 14.46 19.69
C ILE A 427 -12.03 15.68 19.12
N LEU A 428 -11.60 16.16 17.95
CA LEU A 428 -12.14 17.37 17.33
C LEU A 428 -13.57 17.16 16.84
N GLN A 429 -13.93 15.98 16.36
CA GLN A 429 -15.31 15.66 15.99
C GLN A 429 -16.26 15.77 17.20
N ARG A 430 -15.78 15.42 18.40
CA ARG A 430 -16.62 15.27 19.59
C ARG A 430 -16.59 16.47 20.54
N TYR A 431 -15.52 17.26 20.55
CA TYR A 431 -15.26 18.23 21.61
C TYR A 431 -14.84 19.61 21.11
N LYS A 432 -15.41 20.65 21.73
CA LYS A 432 -14.87 22.02 21.75
C LYS A 432 -13.77 22.07 22.79
N LEU A 433 -12.55 22.39 22.36
CA LEU A 433 -11.39 22.50 23.24
C LEU A 433 -11.38 23.89 23.90
N ILE A 434 -11.06 23.95 25.20
CA ILE A 434 -11.07 25.17 25.99
C ILE A 434 -9.77 25.28 26.80
N ASP A 435 -8.98 26.31 26.53
CA ASP A 435 -7.82 26.68 27.33
C ASP A 435 -8.25 27.64 28.47
N HIS A 436 -8.78 27.08 29.56
CA HIS A 436 -9.24 27.88 30.71
C HIS A 436 -8.10 28.47 31.53
N GLN A 437 -6.90 27.90 31.43
CA GLN A 437 -5.71 28.36 32.17
C GLN A 437 -4.87 29.38 31.39
N ARG A 438 -5.19 29.62 30.11
CA ARG A 438 -4.37 30.41 29.17
C ARG A 438 -2.92 29.92 29.15
N TYR A 439 -2.74 28.61 29.17
CA TYR A 439 -1.48 27.93 29.42
C TYR A 439 -0.36 28.44 28.48
N GLN A 440 0.85 28.65 29.01
CA GLN A 440 2.03 29.01 28.22
C GLN A 440 3.00 27.84 28.22
N MET A 441 3.58 27.54 27.06
CA MET A 441 4.42 26.36 26.88
C MET A 441 5.57 26.35 27.90
N LYS A 442 5.59 25.32 28.73
CA LYS A 442 6.72 24.97 29.60
C LYS A 442 7.16 23.58 29.20
N LEU A 443 8.42 23.42 28.84
CA LEU A 443 8.94 22.14 28.39
C LEU A 443 9.45 21.34 29.58
N LYS A 444 9.02 20.09 29.69
CA LYS A 444 9.69 19.07 30.48
C LYS A 444 10.65 18.32 29.55
N GLU A 445 11.95 18.36 29.89
CA GLU A 445 13.00 17.73 29.11
C GLU A 445 13.47 16.43 29.79
N THR A 446 13.29 15.30 29.11
CA THR A 446 13.84 13.99 29.48
C THR A 446 14.67 13.46 28.32
N LEU A 447 14.50 12.19 27.92
CA LEU A 447 15.02 11.69 26.64
C LEU A 447 14.30 12.38 25.47
N THR A 448 13.05 12.78 25.68
CA THR A 448 12.21 13.54 24.75
C THR A 448 11.81 14.88 25.36
N ILE A 449 11.15 15.74 24.60
CA ILE A 449 10.55 16.97 25.11
C ILE A 449 9.02 16.89 25.05
N LYS A 450 8.34 17.34 26.09
CA LYS A 450 6.86 17.45 26.14
C LYS A 450 6.39 18.67 26.94
N PRO A 451 5.13 19.11 26.78
CA PRO A 451 4.56 20.15 27.65
C PRO A 451 4.53 19.70 29.12
N ASP A 452 4.71 20.63 30.05
CA ASP A 452 4.65 20.39 31.49
C ASP A 452 3.38 21.00 32.10
N GLY A 453 2.56 20.18 32.75
CA GLY A 453 1.32 20.61 33.42
C GLY A 453 0.26 21.19 32.48
N PHE A 454 0.21 20.77 31.22
CA PHE A 454 -0.76 21.27 30.24
C PHE A 454 -2.15 20.67 30.47
N LYS A 455 -3.07 21.52 30.95
CA LYS A 455 -4.45 21.14 31.27
C LYS A 455 -5.46 21.94 30.46
N ILE A 456 -6.53 21.28 30.05
CA ILE A 456 -7.62 21.88 29.27
C ILE A 456 -8.97 21.48 29.84
N LYS A 457 -10.02 22.16 29.37
CA LYS A 457 -11.40 21.70 29.49
C LYS A 457 -11.96 21.38 28.11
N VAL A 458 -12.98 20.54 28.08
CA VAL A 458 -13.72 20.23 26.86
C VAL A 458 -15.21 20.43 27.07
N LYS A 459 -15.91 20.79 26.01
CA LYS A 459 -17.37 20.76 25.95
C LYS A 459 -17.81 19.86 24.79
N PRO A 460 -18.78 18.95 24.96
CA PRO A 460 -19.32 18.18 23.84
C PRO A 460 -19.82 19.09 22.71
N ARG A 461 -19.49 18.75 21.46
CA ARG A 461 -20.02 19.42 20.26
C ARG A 461 -21.44 18.91 19.99
N GLU A 462 -22.37 19.83 19.83
CA GLU A 462 -23.74 19.50 19.44
C GLU A 462 -23.83 19.20 17.93
N ALA A 463 -24.94 18.64 17.46
CA ALA A 463 -25.13 18.39 16.02
C ALA A 463 -25.03 19.68 15.19
N ARG A 464 -25.56 20.80 15.70
CA ARG A 464 -25.43 22.12 15.08
C ARG A 464 -23.99 22.62 14.95
N ASP A 465 -23.11 22.20 15.85
CA ASP A 465 -21.69 22.59 15.81
C ASP A 465 -20.95 21.87 14.68
N ARG A 466 -21.53 20.79 14.15
CA ARG A 466 -21.00 19.92 13.08
C ARG A 466 -21.73 20.10 11.75
N ALA A 467 -22.61 21.10 11.66
CA ALA A 467 -23.53 21.33 10.53
C ALA A 467 -23.15 22.54 9.66
N ASN A 468 -22.04 23.22 9.94
CA ASN A 468 -21.67 24.48 9.28
C ASN A 468 -20.51 24.29 8.31
N ALA A 469 -20.79 23.84 7.09
CA ALA A 469 -19.96 24.16 5.93
C ALA A 469 -20.76 25.12 5.04
N PRO A 470 -20.47 26.45 5.03
CA PRO A 470 -21.16 27.38 4.15
C PRO A 470 -20.62 27.30 2.71
N PRO A 471 -21.48 27.51 1.69
CA PRO A 471 -21.09 27.53 0.28
C PRO A 471 -20.32 28.83 -0.04
N ALA A 472 -19.10 28.73 -0.56
CA ALA A 472 -18.35 29.89 -1.04
C ALA A 472 -18.85 30.34 -2.42
N ALA A 473 -19.08 31.65 -2.53
CA ALA A 473 -19.81 32.32 -3.59
C ALA A 473 -19.11 32.32 -4.97
N THR A 474 -19.93 32.20 -6.00
CA THR A 474 -19.61 32.23 -7.43
C THR A 474 -19.24 33.63 -7.91
N ALA A 475 -18.13 33.75 -8.65
CA ALA A 475 -17.86 34.86 -9.55
C ALA A 475 -17.95 34.35 -11.00
N SER A 476 -19.03 34.73 -11.69
CA SER A 476 -19.25 34.44 -13.11
C SER A 476 -18.52 35.48 -13.97
N ALA A 477 -17.71 35.01 -14.92
CA ALA A 477 -17.25 35.80 -16.05
C ALA A 477 -17.56 35.02 -17.34
N ALA A 478 -18.42 35.59 -18.18
CA ALA A 478 -18.86 35.04 -19.45
C ALA A 478 -17.90 35.42 -20.60
N ALA A 479 -17.72 34.52 -21.56
CA ALA A 479 -17.07 34.79 -22.85
C ALA A 479 -17.61 33.82 -23.93
N PRO A 480 -17.49 34.11 -25.24
CA PRO A 480 -18.61 34.11 -26.18
C PRO A 480 -18.63 32.93 -27.18
N ARG A 481 -19.78 32.74 -27.83
CA ARG A 481 -20.00 31.84 -28.98
C ARG A 481 -19.45 32.45 -30.27
N VAL A 482 -18.70 31.67 -31.07
CA VAL A 482 -18.62 31.80 -32.54
C VAL A 482 -18.53 30.41 -33.21
N GLU A 483 -19.18 30.35 -34.36
CA GLU A 483 -19.61 29.23 -35.20
C GLU A 483 -18.52 28.42 -35.94
N THR A 484 -18.98 27.25 -36.39
CA THR A 484 -18.29 26.12 -37.01
C THR A 484 -17.92 26.33 -38.49
N ALA A 485 -16.74 25.85 -38.87
CA ALA A 485 -16.41 25.42 -40.23
C ALA A 485 -15.74 24.04 -40.23
N ALA A 486 -16.10 23.20 -41.21
CA ALA A 486 -15.79 21.76 -41.30
C ALA A 486 -14.35 21.44 -41.78
N PRO A 487 -13.75 20.31 -41.38
CA PRO A 487 -12.41 19.91 -41.84
C PRO A 487 -12.34 18.58 -42.65
N ALA A 488 -11.20 18.41 -43.31
CA ALA A 488 -10.72 17.26 -44.09
C ALA A 488 -9.73 16.35 -43.30
N THR A 489 -9.41 15.17 -43.87
CA THR A 489 -8.75 13.94 -43.37
C THR A 489 -7.18 13.89 -43.37
N ARG A 490 -6.47 13.00 -42.60
CA ARG A 490 -4.98 12.98 -42.29
C ARG A 490 -4.28 11.59 -41.92
N PRO A 491 -2.93 11.39 -42.04
CA PRO A 491 -2.18 10.07 -41.95
C PRO A 491 -1.34 9.71 -40.66
N THR A 492 -0.88 8.44 -40.48
CA THR A 492 -0.07 7.83 -39.34
C THR A 492 1.49 7.84 -39.50
N HIS A 493 2.29 7.78 -38.39
CA HIS A 493 3.77 7.98 -38.41
C HIS A 493 4.69 6.80 -37.97
N ASN A 494 4.20 5.72 -37.36
CA ASN A 494 4.94 4.47 -37.01
C ASN A 494 6.23 4.61 -36.18
N THR A 495 6.27 5.52 -35.21
CA THR A 495 7.45 5.70 -34.35
C THR A 495 7.53 4.62 -33.25
N PRO A 496 8.65 3.89 -33.05
CA PRO A 496 8.78 2.87 -32.00
C PRO A 496 8.71 3.41 -30.56
N LEU A 497 7.99 2.72 -29.65
CA LEU A 497 7.82 3.10 -28.24
C LEU A 497 7.76 1.89 -27.30
N SER A 498 8.75 1.70 -26.43
CA SER A 498 8.67 0.73 -25.34
C SER A 498 7.94 1.32 -24.13
N VAL A 499 7.03 0.57 -23.53
CA VAL A 499 6.34 0.92 -22.28
C VAL A 499 6.62 -0.20 -21.27
N LEU A 500 7.34 0.10 -20.18
CA LEU A 500 7.79 -0.90 -19.21
C LEU A 500 7.20 -0.65 -17.83
N TYR A 501 7.08 -1.69 -17.00
CA TYR A 501 6.55 -1.55 -15.65
C TYR A 501 7.25 -2.36 -14.55
N GLY A 502 7.27 -1.81 -13.33
CA GLY A 502 7.64 -2.48 -12.08
C GLY A 502 6.56 -2.31 -11.03
N SER A 503 5.95 -3.40 -10.57
CA SER A 503 4.81 -3.39 -9.63
C SER A 503 4.70 -4.69 -8.84
N ASN A 504 4.51 -4.59 -7.51
CA ASN A 504 4.14 -5.75 -6.67
C ASN A 504 2.61 -5.89 -6.53
N LEU A 505 1.87 -4.79 -6.69
CA LEU A 505 0.43 -4.70 -6.39
C LEU A 505 -0.42 -4.33 -7.62
N GLY A 506 0.16 -4.29 -8.82
CA GLY A 506 -0.55 -4.17 -10.10
C GLY A 506 -0.82 -2.74 -10.60
N THR A 507 -0.74 -1.71 -9.75
CA THR A 507 -1.12 -0.33 -10.13
C THR A 507 -0.22 0.28 -11.23
N ALA A 508 1.10 0.09 -11.13
CA ALA A 508 2.03 0.60 -12.15
C ALA A 508 1.92 -0.21 -13.47
N GLU A 509 1.54 -1.48 -13.39
CA GLU A 509 1.26 -2.32 -14.56
C GLU A 509 0.02 -1.82 -15.31
N GLU A 510 -1.05 -1.49 -14.59
CA GLU A 510 -2.29 -0.97 -15.16
C GLU A 510 -2.07 0.35 -15.96
N PHE A 511 -1.35 1.33 -15.39
CA PHE A 511 -1.06 2.57 -16.10
C PHE A 511 -0.17 2.37 -17.34
N ALA A 512 0.74 1.40 -17.30
CA ALA A 512 1.57 1.04 -18.45
C ALA A 512 0.73 0.49 -19.60
N HIS A 513 -0.22 -0.41 -19.32
CA HIS A 513 -1.18 -0.91 -20.30
C HIS A 513 -1.98 0.23 -20.93
N ARG A 514 -2.54 1.11 -20.10
CA ARG A 514 -3.35 2.25 -20.53
C ARG A 514 -2.60 3.23 -21.44
N LEU A 515 -1.34 3.51 -21.13
CA LEU A 515 -0.49 4.37 -21.96
C LEU A 515 -0.16 3.71 -23.30
N ALA A 516 0.23 2.44 -23.29
CA ALA A 516 0.60 1.70 -24.50
C ALA A 516 -0.55 1.72 -25.51
N GLU A 517 -1.77 1.43 -25.06
CA GLU A 517 -2.99 1.54 -25.87
C GLU A 517 -3.15 2.95 -26.46
N THR A 518 -3.00 3.99 -25.64
CA THR A 518 -3.16 5.38 -26.09
C THR A 518 -2.07 5.80 -27.08
N ALA A 519 -0.84 5.34 -26.92
CA ALA A 519 0.25 5.66 -27.84
C ALA A 519 0.06 4.98 -29.21
N GLU A 520 -0.42 3.74 -29.25
CA GLU A 520 -0.78 3.08 -30.51
C GLU A 520 -1.88 3.82 -31.26
N ILE A 521 -2.88 4.32 -30.53
CA ILE A 521 -3.95 5.19 -31.08
C ILE A 521 -3.35 6.44 -31.74
N ASN A 522 -2.22 6.97 -31.25
CA ASN A 522 -1.62 8.19 -31.80
C ASN A 522 -0.56 7.91 -32.88
N GLY A 523 -0.43 6.67 -33.36
CA GLY A 523 0.46 6.33 -34.47
C GLY A 523 1.85 5.81 -34.07
N PHE A 524 2.08 5.49 -32.80
CA PHE A 524 3.30 4.83 -32.33
C PHE A 524 3.21 3.29 -32.49
N ALA A 525 4.36 2.63 -32.66
CA ALA A 525 4.49 1.17 -32.63
C ALA A 525 4.99 0.73 -31.24
N THR A 526 4.10 0.18 -30.40
CA THR A 526 4.41 -0.03 -28.97
C THR A 526 4.89 -1.44 -28.61
N GLN A 527 5.74 -1.54 -27.58
CA GLN A 527 6.15 -2.79 -26.94
C GLN A 527 5.99 -2.68 -25.43
N LEU A 528 5.12 -3.51 -24.84
CA LEU A 528 4.80 -3.50 -23.40
C LEU A 528 5.44 -4.67 -22.64
N GLY A 529 5.96 -4.45 -21.42
CA GLY A 529 6.45 -5.56 -20.58
C GLY A 529 6.99 -5.17 -19.19
N ALA A 530 7.24 -6.17 -18.34
CA ALA A 530 7.82 -5.94 -17.00
C ALA A 530 9.32 -5.59 -17.08
N LEU A 531 9.83 -4.81 -16.12
CA LEU A 531 11.23 -4.35 -16.10
C LEU A 531 12.24 -5.50 -16.09
N ASP A 532 12.07 -6.49 -15.21
CA ASP A 532 12.97 -7.65 -15.13
C ASP A 532 12.95 -8.57 -16.37
N GLN A 533 11.94 -8.45 -17.23
CA GLN A 533 11.85 -9.18 -18.49
C GLN A 533 12.49 -8.42 -19.66
N ASN A 534 12.82 -7.14 -19.45
CA ASN A 534 13.38 -6.24 -20.45
C ASN A 534 14.72 -5.68 -19.96
N ILE A 535 15.57 -6.56 -19.43
CA ILE A 535 16.93 -6.23 -19.00
C ILE A 535 17.81 -6.08 -20.24
N GLY A 536 18.45 -4.91 -20.37
CA GLY A 536 19.22 -4.53 -21.55
C GLY A 536 18.79 -3.18 -22.13
N ALA A 537 19.66 -2.60 -22.94
CA ALA A 537 19.37 -1.35 -23.64
C ALA A 537 18.27 -1.56 -24.72
N PRO A 538 17.22 -0.72 -24.78
CA PRO A 538 16.31 -0.73 -25.92
C PRO A 538 17.03 -0.26 -27.20
N PRO A 539 16.47 -0.52 -28.41
CA PRO A 539 17.08 -0.09 -29.65
C PRO A 539 17.32 1.43 -29.71
N LYS A 540 18.31 1.87 -30.49
CA LYS A 540 18.55 3.31 -30.72
C LYS A 540 17.35 3.94 -31.44
N ASP A 541 17.08 5.22 -31.14
CA ASP A 541 15.97 6.02 -31.69
C ASP A 541 14.54 5.56 -31.30
N THR A 542 14.42 4.74 -30.25
CA THR A 542 13.14 4.32 -29.67
C THR A 542 12.67 5.29 -28.58
N GLY A 543 11.36 5.42 -28.41
CA GLY A 543 10.77 5.95 -27.19
C GLY A 543 10.77 4.93 -26.05
N LEU A 544 10.87 5.38 -24.80
CA LEU A 544 10.76 4.54 -23.61
C LEU A 544 9.91 5.22 -22.53
N VAL A 545 8.89 4.55 -22.02
CA VAL A 545 8.11 5.03 -20.87
C VAL A 545 8.10 3.97 -19.77
N ILE A 546 8.51 4.34 -18.56
CA ILE A 546 8.57 3.40 -17.43
C ILE A 546 7.55 3.78 -16.38
N PHE A 547 6.75 2.82 -15.93
CA PHE A 547 5.89 2.92 -14.75
C PHE A 547 6.49 2.12 -13.60
N CYS A 548 6.82 2.73 -12.47
CA CYS A 548 7.46 1.96 -11.39
C CYS A 548 6.95 2.39 -10.01
N SER A 549 6.70 1.43 -9.13
CA SER A 549 6.44 1.69 -7.71
C SER A 549 7.73 1.79 -6.89
N SER A 550 7.66 2.37 -5.70
CA SER A 550 8.77 2.31 -4.73
C SER A 550 8.26 1.88 -3.36
N TYR A 551 8.95 0.91 -2.76
CA TYR A 551 8.62 0.37 -1.44
C TYR A 551 9.76 0.64 -0.47
N ASN A 552 9.62 1.64 0.40
CA ASN A 552 10.64 2.03 1.38
C ASN A 552 12.03 2.36 0.79
N GLY A 553 12.13 2.80 -0.47
CA GLY A 553 13.45 3.00 -1.09
C GLY A 553 13.88 1.85 -2.01
N ALA A 554 13.23 0.69 -1.90
CA ALA A 554 13.57 -0.51 -2.65
C ALA A 554 12.65 -0.71 -3.87
N PRO A 555 13.15 -1.34 -4.95
CA PRO A 555 12.36 -1.61 -6.14
C PRO A 555 11.33 -2.72 -5.92
N PRO A 556 10.28 -2.77 -6.75
CA PRO A 556 9.38 -3.92 -6.86
C PRO A 556 10.14 -5.21 -7.21
N ASP A 557 9.57 -6.37 -6.85
CA ASP A 557 10.17 -7.69 -7.05
C ASP A 557 10.44 -7.95 -8.54
N ASN A 558 9.53 -7.52 -9.43
CA ASN A 558 9.66 -7.62 -10.89
C ASN A 558 10.47 -6.48 -11.54
N ALA A 559 11.19 -5.68 -10.74
CA ALA A 559 12.10 -4.64 -11.17
C ALA A 559 13.48 -4.73 -10.50
N THR A 560 13.69 -5.72 -9.62
CA THR A 560 14.89 -5.80 -8.79
C THR A 560 16.13 -6.12 -9.64
N LYS A 561 16.01 -7.04 -10.60
CA LYS A 561 17.11 -7.41 -11.49
C LYS A 561 17.44 -6.27 -12.45
N PHE A 562 16.41 -5.63 -13.00
CA PHE A 562 16.57 -4.47 -13.88
C PHE A 562 17.29 -3.31 -13.17
N VAL A 563 16.88 -2.99 -11.94
CA VAL A 563 17.50 -1.94 -11.13
C VAL A 563 18.97 -2.26 -10.83
N ASN A 564 19.27 -3.49 -10.38
CA ASN A 564 20.65 -3.90 -10.14
C ASN A 564 21.52 -3.80 -11.41
N TRP A 565 21.00 -4.26 -12.55
CA TRP A 565 21.69 -4.14 -13.84
C TRP A 565 21.92 -2.68 -14.22
N LEU A 566 20.91 -1.81 -14.11
CA LEU A 566 20.97 -0.40 -14.46
C LEU A 566 22.00 0.37 -13.62
N GLU A 567 22.12 0.03 -12.34
CA GLU A 567 23.08 0.65 -11.42
C GLU A 567 24.51 0.15 -11.64
N ASN A 568 24.69 -1.18 -11.78
CA ASN A 568 26.01 -1.81 -11.62
C ASN A 568 26.61 -2.38 -12.90
N GLU A 569 25.79 -2.74 -13.90
CA GLU A 569 26.20 -3.55 -15.04
C GLU A 569 26.00 -2.87 -16.40
N ALA A 570 25.13 -1.85 -16.48
CA ALA A 570 24.84 -1.14 -17.71
C ALA A 570 26.05 -0.36 -18.24
N ALA A 571 26.31 -0.49 -19.55
CA ALA A 571 27.38 0.22 -20.23
C ALA A 571 27.14 1.75 -20.21
N PRO A 572 28.19 2.60 -20.17
CA PRO A 572 28.06 4.06 -20.00
C PRO A 572 27.18 4.79 -21.04
N ASP A 573 26.96 4.20 -22.21
CA ASP A 573 26.14 4.73 -23.31
C ASP A 573 24.95 3.82 -23.65
N ALA A 574 24.54 2.97 -22.71
CA ALA A 574 23.46 1.99 -22.91
C ALA A 574 22.16 2.61 -23.41
N PHE A 575 21.85 3.87 -23.06
CA PHE A 575 20.63 4.55 -23.48
C PHE A 575 20.87 5.64 -24.54
N ALA A 576 22.05 5.67 -25.17
CA ALA A 576 22.37 6.65 -26.21
C ALA A 576 21.38 6.58 -27.39
N GLY A 577 20.68 7.69 -27.62
CA GLY A 577 19.66 7.81 -28.66
C GLY A 577 18.24 7.36 -28.24
N VAL A 578 18.05 6.98 -26.97
CA VAL A 578 16.73 6.62 -26.41
C VAL A 578 16.06 7.87 -25.86
N ARG A 579 14.81 8.13 -26.25
CA ARG A 579 14.02 9.24 -25.71
C ARG A 579 13.04 8.69 -24.66
N TYR A 580 13.09 9.15 -23.41
CA TYR A 580 12.36 8.49 -22.33
C TYR A 580 11.60 9.42 -21.37
N THR A 581 10.67 8.84 -20.62
CA THR A 581 10.09 9.44 -19.40
C THR A 581 9.67 8.35 -18.41
N VAL A 582 9.39 8.73 -17.17
CA VAL A 582 9.03 7.80 -16.09
C VAL A 582 7.79 8.33 -15.36
N PHE A 583 6.87 7.44 -14.98
CA PHE A 583 5.79 7.75 -14.04
C PHE A 583 5.92 6.87 -12.81
N GLY A 584 6.04 7.49 -11.65
CA GLY A 584 6.27 6.79 -10.40
C GLY A 584 4.99 6.65 -9.57
N CYS A 585 4.69 5.43 -9.12
CA CYS A 585 3.59 5.13 -8.21
C CYS A 585 4.13 5.08 -6.76
N GLY A 586 4.15 6.22 -6.08
CA GLY A 586 4.70 6.38 -4.74
C GLY A 586 3.63 6.64 -3.68
N ASN A 587 4.07 6.86 -2.44
CA ASN A 587 3.22 7.34 -1.36
C ASN A 587 3.96 8.39 -0.51
N ARG A 588 3.42 9.60 -0.38
CA ARG A 588 4.09 10.73 0.32
C ARG A 588 4.23 10.52 1.83
N GLU A 589 3.55 9.54 2.41
CA GLU A 589 3.85 9.07 3.78
C GLU A 589 5.30 8.58 3.92
N TRP A 590 5.95 8.24 2.80
CA TRP A 590 7.36 7.92 2.68
C TRP A 590 8.24 9.02 2.11
N ASN A 591 8.00 10.29 2.47
CA ASN A 591 8.72 11.47 1.94
C ASN A 591 10.24 11.28 1.66
N ALA A 592 11.02 10.72 2.58
CA ALA A 592 12.47 10.50 2.40
C ALA A 592 12.83 9.56 1.23
N THR A 593 11.96 8.61 0.92
CA THR A 593 12.10 7.64 -0.18
C THR A 593 10.97 7.78 -1.20
N TYR A 594 10.19 8.86 -1.12
CA TYR A 594 9.08 9.12 -2.01
C TYR A 594 9.63 9.21 -3.43
N GLN A 595 9.10 8.36 -4.30
CA GLN A 595 9.53 8.23 -5.69
C GLN A 595 11.01 7.85 -5.85
N SER A 596 11.69 7.33 -4.82
CA SER A 596 13.14 7.06 -4.85
C SER A 596 13.56 6.13 -5.99
N VAL A 597 12.87 5.00 -6.19
CA VAL A 597 13.19 4.05 -7.27
C VAL A 597 12.83 4.63 -8.65
N PRO A 598 11.62 5.17 -8.89
CA PRO A 598 11.30 5.86 -10.14
C PRO A 598 12.27 7.02 -10.45
N ARG A 599 12.71 7.76 -9.42
CA ARG A 599 13.69 8.84 -9.52
C ARG A 599 15.06 8.33 -9.90
N MET A 600 15.54 7.27 -9.22
CA MET A 600 16.82 6.64 -9.53
C MET A 600 16.82 6.14 -10.97
N ILE A 601 15.78 5.41 -11.41
CA ILE A 601 15.66 4.94 -12.79
C ILE A 601 15.70 6.13 -13.77
N ASP A 602 14.92 7.17 -13.49
CA ASP A 602 14.85 8.36 -14.32
C ASP A 602 16.20 9.10 -14.41
N GLU A 603 16.94 9.25 -13.30
CA GLU A 603 18.25 9.91 -13.27
C GLU A 603 19.33 9.04 -13.95
N ARG A 604 19.34 7.74 -13.65
CA ARG A 604 20.36 6.82 -14.16
C ARG A 604 20.25 6.61 -15.67
N ILE A 605 19.05 6.55 -16.24
CA ILE A 605 18.86 6.51 -17.69
C ILE A 605 19.41 7.79 -18.36
N ALA A 606 19.28 8.96 -17.72
CA ALA A 606 19.88 10.20 -18.24
C ALA A 606 21.42 10.12 -18.28
N GLU A 607 22.02 9.63 -17.19
CA GLU A 607 23.48 9.47 -17.09
C GLU A 607 24.05 8.51 -18.13
N LEU A 608 23.28 7.48 -18.48
CA LEU A 608 23.65 6.46 -19.47
C LEU A 608 23.34 6.85 -20.92
N GLY A 609 23.05 8.14 -21.17
CA GLY A 609 22.88 8.71 -22.52
C GLY A 609 21.44 8.86 -23.02
N GLY A 610 20.44 8.58 -22.18
CA GLY A 610 19.03 8.78 -22.51
C GLY A 610 18.61 10.25 -22.52
N VAL A 611 17.67 10.61 -23.39
CA VAL A 611 17.13 11.97 -23.53
C VAL A 611 15.73 12.04 -22.92
N ARG A 612 15.57 12.80 -21.83
CA ARG A 612 14.27 12.92 -21.14
C ARG A 612 13.28 13.78 -21.95
N ILE A 613 12.14 13.22 -22.33
CA ILE A 613 11.06 13.88 -23.09
C ILE A 613 10.23 14.80 -22.19
N ALA A 614 9.84 14.31 -21.01
CA ALA A 614 9.09 15.07 -20.03
C ALA A 614 9.57 14.72 -18.63
N GLN A 615 9.36 15.65 -17.70
CA GLN A 615 9.64 15.43 -16.29
C GLN A 615 8.91 14.18 -15.79
N ARG A 616 9.57 13.42 -14.93
CA ARG A 616 8.98 12.26 -14.26
C ARG A 616 7.66 12.65 -13.60
N GLY A 617 6.62 11.85 -13.82
CA GLY A 617 5.35 11.99 -13.10
C GLY A 617 5.42 11.34 -11.72
N GLU A 618 4.74 11.93 -10.75
CA GLU A 618 4.77 11.49 -9.35
C GLU A 618 3.36 11.25 -8.83
N GLY A 619 2.89 10.01 -8.95
CA GLY A 619 1.64 9.55 -8.35
C GLY A 619 1.77 9.29 -6.84
N ASP A 620 0.75 9.62 -6.07
CA ASP A 620 0.64 9.43 -4.62
C ASP A 620 -0.57 8.56 -4.28
N ALA A 621 -0.32 7.32 -3.86
CA ALA A 621 -1.36 6.35 -3.49
C ALA A 621 -2.23 6.78 -2.28
N ARG A 622 -1.84 7.84 -1.56
CA ARG A 622 -2.68 8.46 -0.52
C ARG A 622 -3.84 9.28 -1.12
N ASP A 623 -3.70 9.73 -2.35
CA ASP A 623 -4.55 10.73 -2.99
C ASP A 623 -5.20 10.17 -4.27
N ASP A 624 -5.68 11.04 -5.17
CA ASP A 624 -6.21 10.68 -6.49
C ASP A 624 -5.09 10.28 -7.47
N LEU A 625 -4.53 9.09 -7.26
CA LEU A 625 -3.46 8.54 -8.06
C LEU A 625 -3.82 8.49 -9.56
N ASP A 626 -5.08 8.18 -9.88
CA ASP A 626 -5.61 8.17 -11.25
C ASP A 626 -5.68 9.58 -11.84
N GLY A 627 -6.16 10.57 -11.09
CA GLY A 627 -6.16 11.97 -11.51
C GLY A 627 -4.75 12.51 -11.78
N GLN A 628 -3.79 12.17 -10.93
CA GLN A 628 -2.39 12.59 -11.09
C GLN A 628 -1.73 11.96 -12.32
N TYR A 629 -2.09 10.73 -12.66
CA TYR A 629 -1.69 10.11 -13.93
C TYR A 629 -2.26 10.89 -15.13
N GLU A 630 -3.54 11.29 -15.10
CA GLU A 630 -4.15 12.08 -16.17
C GLU A 630 -3.41 13.40 -16.41
N ASP A 631 -3.10 14.13 -15.34
CA ASP A 631 -2.43 15.43 -15.41
C ASP A 631 -1.03 15.31 -16.01
N TRP A 632 -0.25 14.32 -15.54
CA TRP A 632 1.07 14.05 -16.07
C TRP A 632 1.00 13.65 -17.56
N PHE A 633 0.07 12.75 -17.90
CA PHE A 633 -0.10 12.29 -19.26
C PHE A 633 -0.53 13.44 -20.19
N ALA A 634 -1.37 14.36 -19.71
CA ALA A 634 -1.75 15.55 -20.44
C ALA A 634 -0.54 16.44 -20.79
N ALA A 635 0.39 16.62 -19.84
CA ALA A 635 1.60 17.41 -20.03
C ALA A 635 2.68 16.71 -20.90
N LEU A 636 2.74 15.37 -20.89
CA LEU A 636 3.70 14.59 -21.69
C LEU A 636 3.44 14.71 -23.19
N ARG A 637 2.17 14.68 -23.59
CA ARG A 637 1.73 14.64 -25.00
C ARG A 637 2.46 15.63 -25.92
N PRO A 638 2.33 16.97 -25.75
CA PRO A 638 2.93 17.93 -26.68
C PRO A 638 4.46 17.79 -26.79
N LYS A 639 5.14 17.45 -25.68
CA LYS A 639 6.60 17.27 -25.65
C LYS A 639 7.04 16.02 -26.40
N ALA A 640 6.26 14.95 -26.33
CA ALA A 640 6.52 13.75 -27.12
C ALA A 640 6.42 14.04 -28.62
N ALA A 641 5.45 14.85 -29.05
CA ALA A 641 5.30 15.23 -30.46
C ALA A 641 6.54 15.95 -30.99
N GLU A 642 7.02 16.94 -30.24
CA GLU A 642 8.23 17.69 -30.57
C GLU A 642 9.48 16.78 -30.60
N ALA A 643 9.64 15.93 -29.58
CA ALA A 643 10.82 15.08 -29.43
C ALA A 643 11.01 14.07 -30.58
N PHE A 644 9.92 13.63 -31.21
CA PHE A 644 9.92 12.73 -32.35
C PHE A 644 9.76 13.45 -33.71
N GLY A 645 9.81 14.79 -33.73
CA GLY A 645 9.71 15.57 -34.97
C GLY A 645 8.35 15.44 -35.68
N LEU A 646 7.29 15.18 -34.92
CA LEU A 646 5.93 15.06 -35.43
C LEU A 646 5.36 16.46 -35.66
N GLN A 647 4.74 16.73 -36.82
CA GLN A 647 4.20 18.07 -37.11
C GLN A 647 3.19 18.48 -36.03
N ALA A 648 3.49 19.61 -35.37
CA ALA A 648 2.82 20.06 -34.16
C ALA A 648 1.31 20.27 -34.36
N SER A 649 0.54 19.41 -33.69
CA SER A 649 -0.77 19.70 -33.07
C SER A 649 -1.22 18.45 -32.31
N LEU A 650 -0.77 18.30 -31.06
CA LEU A 650 -1.54 17.57 -30.05
C LEU A 650 -2.48 18.54 -29.29
N ASP A 651 -2.87 19.66 -29.93
CA ASP A 651 -3.50 20.83 -29.29
C ASP A 651 -5.03 20.97 -29.52
N ARG A 652 -5.73 20.02 -30.14
CA ARG A 652 -7.20 20.08 -30.17
C ARG A 652 -7.77 19.31 -29.00
N GLU A 653 -8.40 20.02 -28.06
CA GLU A 653 -9.38 19.44 -27.13
C GLU A 653 -10.25 18.44 -27.89
N THR A 654 -10.31 17.21 -27.41
CA THR A 654 -11.11 16.11 -27.97
C THR A 654 -12.62 16.38 -27.88
N ARG A 655 -13.07 17.62 -27.70
CA ARG A 655 -14.42 17.97 -27.23
C ARG A 655 -15.42 18.39 -28.30
N THR A 656 -15.12 18.32 -29.58
CA THR A 656 -16.14 18.70 -30.59
C THR A 656 -16.40 17.68 -31.69
N GLN A 657 -15.69 16.56 -31.73
CA GLN A 657 -16.12 15.45 -32.57
C GLN A 657 -16.06 14.16 -31.77
N PRO A 658 -17.17 13.40 -31.67
CA PRO A 658 -17.14 12.10 -31.04
C PRO A 658 -16.05 11.25 -31.71
N LEU A 659 -15.33 10.43 -30.93
CA LEU A 659 -14.29 9.55 -31.47
C LEU A 659 -14.78 8.68 -32.64
N TYR A 660 -16.10 8.44 -32.66
CA TYR A 660 -16.82 7.72 -33.68
C TYR A 660 -17.97 8.56 -34.24
N ASN A 661 -18.02 8.72 -35.57
CA ASN A 661 -19.27 9.11 -36.24
C ASN A 661 -20.08 7.85 -36.56
N VAL A 662 -21.39 7.86 -36.31
CA VAL A 662 -22.27 6.68 -36.38
C VAL A 662 -23.21 6.84 -37.59
N GLU A 663 -23.05 6.04 -38.63
CA GLU A 663 -23.89 6.08 -39.85
C GLU A 663 -24.67 4.78 -40.06
N PRO A 664 -25.94 4.79 -40.53
CA PRO A 664 -26.67 3.57 -40.88
C PRO A 664 -26.00 2.77 -42.02
N ALA A 665 -25.85 1.45 -41.90
CA ALA A 665 -25.16 0.61 -42.91
C ALA A 665 -25.69 -0.85 -42.97
N SER A 666 -25.05 -1.75 -43.75
CA SER A 666 -25.42 -3.17 -43.92
C SER A 666 -24.28 -4.13 -43.52
N PRO A 667 -24.53 -5.25 -42.80
CA PRO A 667 -23.57 -5.83 -41.84
C PRO A 667 -22.44 -6.70 -42.41
N GLN A 668 -21.21 -6.55 -41.86
CA GLN A 668 -20.12 -7.56 -41.69
C GLN A 668 -18.90 -6.91 -41.00
N GLY A 669 -18.32 -7.53 -39.95
CA GLY A 669 -17.10 -7.04 -39.29
C GLY A 669 -16.55 -7.92 -38.15
N SER A 670 -15.25 -7.78 -37.84
CA SER A 670 -14.45 -8.65 -36.94
C SER A 670 -14.04 -7.97 -35.60
N ASN A 671 -13.77 -8.75 -34.52
CA ASN A 671 -13.61 -8.23 -33.13
C ASN A 671 -12.13 -8.07 -32.66
N PRO A 672 -11.63 -6.86 -32.33
CA PRO A 672 -10.29 -6.59 -31.83
C PRO A 672 -9.88 -7.24 -30.50
N ALA A 673 -10.81 -7.45 -29.55
CA ALA A 673 -10.49 -8.10 -28.26
C ALA A 673 -10.07 -9.57 -28.45
N VAL A 674 -10.56 -10.20 -29.54
CA VAL A 674 -10.15 -11.54 -29.96
C VAL A 674 -8.70 -11.52 -30.45
N ASN A 675 -8.33 -10.49 -31.22
CA ASN A 675 -7.00 -10.35 -31.79
C ASN A 675 -5.92 -10.06 -30.74
N SER A 676 -6.17 -9.15 -29.79
CA SER A 676 -5.21 -8.81 -28.72
C SER A 676 -4.96 -9.97 -27.75
N ALA A 677 -6.00 -10.76 -27.46
CA ALA A 677 -5.89 -11.96 -26.66
C ALA A 677 -5.27 -13.15 -27.43
N GLY A 678 -4.97 -13.02 -28.72
CA GLY A 678 -4.60 -14.17 -29.58
C GLY A 678 -5.65 -15.29 -29.52
N ALA A 679 -6.90 -14.94 -29.22
CA ALA A 679 -7.99 -15.87 -29.04
C ALA A 679 -8.45 -16.35 -30.40
N LYS A 680 -8.75 -17.65 -30.48
CA LYS A 680 -9.31 -18.26 -31.69
C LYS A 680 -10.69 -18.79 -31.36
N VAL A 681 -11.46 -19.07 -32.40
CA VAL A 681 -12.74 -19.73 -32.26
C VAL A 681 -12.51 -21.11 -31.65
N ALA A 682 -13.22 -21.38 -30.56
CA ALA A 682 -13.28 -22.66 -29.88
C ALA A 682 -14.75 -23.07 -29.75
N HIS A 683 -15.03 -24.37 -29.72
CA HIS A 683 -16.39 -24.88 -29.63
C HIS A 683 -16.65 -25.44 -28.24
N VAL A 684 -17.76 -25.07 -27.63
CA VAL A 684 -18.23 -25.69 -26.39
C VAL A 684 -18.74 -27.08 -26.75
N LEU A 685 -18.15 -28.12 -26.17
CA LEU A 685 -18.56 -29.50 -26.37
C LEU A 685 -19.61 -29.91 -25.34
N GLU A 686 -19.46 -29.45 -24.11
CA GLU A 686 -20.38 -29.72 -23.02
C GLU A 686 -20.43 -28.52 -22.07
N ASN A 687 -21.61 -28.25 -21.52
CA ASN A 687 -21.78 -27.31 -20.41
C ASN A 687 -22.83 -27.86 -19.45
N ARG A 688 -22.38 -28.44 -18.33
CA ARG A 688 -23.26 -29.08 -17.35
C ARG A 688 -23.15 -28.43 -15.97
N GLU A 689 -24.26 -28.44 -15.26
CA GLU A 689 -24.30 -28.04 -13.86
C GLU A 689 -23.57 -29.08 -12.99
N LEU A 690 -22.74 -28.62 -12.06
CA LEU A 690 -22.08 -29.46 -11.08
C LEU A 690 -22.77 -29.45 -9.71
N LEU A 691 -23.62 -28.44 -9.46
CA LEU A 691 -24.32 -28.30 -8.19
C LEU A 691 -25.75 -28.85 -8.27
N THR A 692 -26.26 -29.34 -7.14
CA THR A 692 -27.71 -29.57 -6.96
C THR A 692 -28.35 -28.48 -6.09
N ALA A 693 -27.55 -27.57 -5.51
CA ALA A 693 -28.02 -26.42 -4.75
C ALA A 693 -28.67 -25.36 -5.67
N PRO A 694 -29.88 -24.87 -5.35
CA PRO A 694 -30.61 -23.94 -6.22
C PRO A 694 -30.16 -22.47 -6.09
N ASP A 695 -29.39 -22.10 -5.07
CA ASP A 695 -28.99 -20.72 -4.77
C ASP A 695 -27.67 -20.28 -5.41
N ARG A 696 -26.96 -21.21 -6.06
CA ARG A 696 -25.65 -21.01 -6.69
C ARG A 696 -25.53 -21.91 -7.91
N SER A 697 -24.56 -21.62 -8.78
CA SER A 697 -24.23 -22.46 -9.92
C SER A 697 -22.72 -22.58 -10.09
N THR A 698 -22.26 -23.79 -10.41
CA THR A 698 -20.88 -24.06 -10.82
C THR A 698 -20.93 -24.97 -12.03
N ARG A 699 -20.33 -24.54 -13.14
CA ARG A 699 -20.41 -25.23 -14.42
C ARG A 699 -19.12 -25.99 -14.71
N HIS A 700 -19.29 -27.20 -15.22
CA HIS A 700 -18.25 -27.89 -15.98
C HIS A 700 -18.44 -27.53 -17.45
N ILE A 701 -17.39 -27.01 -18.07
CA ILE A 701 -17.43 -26.61 -19.48
C ILE A 701 -16.28 -27.27 -20.21
N GLU A 702 -16.62 -28.09 -21.21
CA GLU A 702 -15.67 -28.69 -22.13
C GLU A 702 -15.58 -27.88 -23.41
N ILE A 703 -14.36 -27.68 -23.89
CA ILE A 703 -14.04 -26.80 -25.01
C ILE A 703 -13.11 -27.54 -25.95
N ALA A 704 -13.51 -27.69 -27.21
CA ALA A 704 -12.62 -28.08 -28.29
C ALA A 704 -11.64 -26.95 -28.55
N LEU A 705 -10.35 -27.22 -28.33
CA LEU A 705 -9.30 -26.23 -28.53
C LEU A 705 -9.20 -25.85 -30.01
N PRO A 706 -8.86 -24.58 -30.30
CA PRO A 706 -8.62 -24.13 -31.65
C PRO A 706 -7.49 -24.94 -32.32
N GLU A 707 -7.55 -25.09 -33.64
CA GLU A 707 -6.53 -25.81 -34.39
C GLU A 707 -5.12 -25.24 -34.15
N GLY A 708 -4.19 -26.15 -33.83
CA GLY A 708 -2.80 -25.84 -33.47
C GLY A 708 -2.57 -25.30 -32.06
N ALA A 709 -3.61 -25.13 -31.23
CA ALA A 709 -3.45 -24.77 -29.83
C ALA A 709 -3.08 -26.00 -28.99
N THR A 710 -2.09 -25.84 -28.12
CA THR A 710 -1.70 -26.84 -27.12
C THR A 710 -1.76 -26.21 -25.74
N TYR A 711 -1.87 -27.06 -24.73
CA TYR A 711 -1.84 -26.66 -23.32
C TYR A 711 -1.17 -27.74 -22.49
N ARG A 712 -0.87 -27.42 -21.24
CA ARG A 712 -0.36 -28.32 -20.21
C ARG A 712 -1.27 -28.22 -18.99
N ALA A 713 -1.33 -29.27 -18.18
CA ALA A 713 -2.10 -29.21 -16.93
C ALA A 713 -1.56 -28.07 -16.04
N GLY A 714 -2.46 -27.31 -15.40
CA GLY A 714 -2.12 -26.11 -14.62
C GLY A 714 -1.97 -24.81 -15.43
N ASP A 715 -2.27 -24.82 -16.74
CA ASP A 715 -2.46 -23.60 -17.54
C ASP A 715 -3.78 -22.91 -17.21
N HIS A 716 -3.91 -21.67 -17.67
CA HIS A 716 -5.18 -20.93 -17.71
C HIS A 716 -5.76 -20.89 -19.11
N LEU A 717 -7.08 -20.93 -19.19
CA LEU A 717 -7.84 -20.58 -20.39
C LEU A 717 -8.33 -19.13 -20.25
N ALA A 718 -7.85 -18.26 -21.13
CA ALA A 718 -8.37 -16.91 -21.28
C ALA A 718 -9.57 -16.93 -22.22
N VAL A 719 -10.75 -16.58 -21.72
CA VAL A 719 -12.00 -16.50 -22.49
C VAL A 719 -12.37 -15.04 -22.72
N VAL A 720 -12.66 -14.68 -23.96
CA VAL A 720 -13.23 -13.38 -24.31
C VAL A 720 -14.75 -13.47 -24.19
N PRO A 721 -15.37 -12.77 -23.22
CA PRO A 721 -16.79 -12.95 -22.96
C PRO A 721 -17.67 -12.09 -23.88
N ARG A 722 -18.99 -12.18 -23.66
CA ARG A 722 -19.98 -11.24 -24.18
C ARG A 722 -20.89 -10.74 -23.07
N ASN A 723 -21.36 -9.50 -23.16
CA ASN A 723 -22.32 -8.97 -22.20
C ASN A 723 -23.70 -9.64 -22.32
N ASP A 724 -24.48 -9.60 -21.23
CA ASP A 724 -25.84 -10.15 -21.18
C ASP A 724 -26.74 -9.43 -22.20
N ALA A 725 -27.46 -10.20 -23.01
CA ALA A 725 -28.30 -9.67 -24.10
C ALA A 725 -29.44 -8.77 -23.59
N THR A 726 -29.94 -9.01 -22.37
CA THR A 726 -30.96 -8.18 -21.74
C THR A 726 -30.39 -6.82 -21.36
N LEU A 727 -29.18 -6.80 -20.79
CA LEU A 727 -28.47 -5.57 -20.46
C LEU A 727 -28.13 -4.77 -21.74
N VAL A 728 -27.65 -5.45 -22.78
CA VAL A 728 -27.39 -4.86 -24.10
C VAL A 728 -28.65 -4.23 -24.69
N ALA A 729 -29.78 -4.94 -24.68
CA ALA A 729 -31.04 -4.42 -25.18
C ALA A 729 -31.54 -3.21 -24.38
N ALA A 730 -31.38 -3.24 -23.05
CA ALA A 730 -31.77 -2.14 -22.19
C ALA A 730 -30.92 -0.88 -22.41
N ILE A 731 -29.59 -1.03 -22.55
CA ILE A 731 -28.68 0.07 -22.88
C ILE A 731 -28.95 0.61 -24.28
N ALA A 732 -29.07 -0.25 -25.29
CA ALA A 732 -29.38 0.18 -26.66
C ALA A 732 -30.65 1.02 -26.69
N LYS A 733 -31.73 0.52 -26.04
CA LYS A 733 -32.99 1.25 -25.91
C LYS A 733 -32.82 2.58 -25.18
N ARG A 734 -32.05 2.63 -24.09
CA ARG A 734 -31.79 3.85 -23.31
C ARG A 734 -31.04 4.91 -24.12
N LEU A 735 -30.23 4.48 -25.08
CA LEU A 735 -29.50 5.33 -26.03
C LEU A 735 -30.31 5.64 -27.31
N GLY A 736 -31.58 5.22 -27.39
CA GLY A 736 -32.45 5.50 -28.53
C GLY A 736 -32.27 4.58 -29.73
N HIS A 737 -31.67 3.40 -29.53
CA HIS A 737 -31.37 2.43 -30.58
C HIS A 737 -32.03 1.07 -30.34
N SER A 738 -32.26 0.32 -31.41
CA SER A 738 -32.47 -1.13 -31.35
C SER A 738 -31.12 -1.87 -31.35
N PRO A 739 -30.97 -3.03 -30.67
CA PRO A 739 -29.79 -3.87 -30.85
C PRO A 739 -29.51 -4.27 -32.31
N ASP A 740 -30.55 -4.31 -33.14
CA ASP A 740 -30.47 -4.63 -34.56
C ASP A 740 -30.09 -3.43 -35.44
N ASP A 741 -30.07 -2.21 -34.88
CA ASP A 741 -29.64 -1.03 -35.62
C ASP A 741 -28.19 -1.23 -36.06
N VAL A 742 -27.95 -1.14 -37.37
CA VAL A 742 -26.61 -1.28 -37.94
C VAL A 742 -26.02 0.09 -38.08
N VAL A 743 -24.86 0.27 -37.47
CA VAL A 743 -24.09 1.49 -37.48
C VAL A 743 -22.71 1.25 -38.08
N ARG A 744 -22.13 2.26 -38.69
CA ARG A 744 -20.73 2.30 -39.09
C ARG A 744 -20.06 3.34 -38.22
N LEU A 745 -19.04 2.92 -37.48
CA LEU A 745 -18.19 3.84 -36.70
C LEU A 745 -17.12 4.40 -37.63
N ARG A 746 -17.07 5.70 -37.88
CA ARG A 746 -15.92 6.31 -38.57
C ARG A 746 -14.99 6.90 -37.54
N GLY A 747 -13.73 6.47 -37.55
CA GLY A 747 -12.70 7.04 -36.71
C GLY A 747 -12.03 8.22 -37.40
N ALA A 748 -11.45 9.12 -36.63
CA ALA A 748 -10.54 10.12 -37.20
C ALA A 748 -9.33 9.39 -37.84
N GLU A 749 -9.02 9.68 -39.11
CA GLU A 749 -7.86 9.09 -39.77
C GLU A 749 -6.58 9.31 -38.95
N GLY A 750 -5.73 8.28 -38.88
CA GLY A 750 -4.52 8.30 -38.05
C GLY A 750 -4.64 7.60 -36.70
N ARG A 751 -5.83 7.10 -36.32
CA ARG A 751 -6.06 6.43 -35.03
C ARG A 751 -6.40 4.95 -35.15
N ARG A 752 -5.65 4.08 -34.46
CA ARG A 752 -6.02 2.66 -34.26
C ARG A 752 -7.27 2.61 -33.39
N ALA A 753 -8.43 2.34 -33.95
CA ALA A 753 -9.60 2.14 -33.10
C ALA A 753 -9.64 0.74 -32.53
N LEU A 754 -10.02 0.72 -31.25
CA LEU A 754 -10.31 -0.47 -30.47
C LEU A 754 -11.68 -1.07 -30.81
N LEU A 755 -12.55 -0.28 -31.47
CA LEU A 755 -13.84 -0.68 -32.03
C LEU A 755 -13.76 -0.81 -33.56
N PRO A 756 -14.64 -1.59 -34.20
CA PRO A 756 -14.59 -1.85 -35.63
C PRO A 756 -14.96 -0.58 -36.41
N LEU A 757 -13.94 0.10 -36.94
CA LEU A 757 -14.13 1.30 -37.76
C LEU A 757 -14.40 0.94 -39.22
N ASP A 758 -15.17 1.81 -39.88
CA ASP A 758 -15.53 1.78 -41.29
C ASP A 758 -16.26 0.48 -41.74
N GLU A 759 -16.40 -0.47 -40.82
CA GLU A 759 -17.17 -1.69 -40.92
C GLU A 759 -18.59 -1.48 -40.37
N PRO A 760 -19.61 -1.93 -41.09
CA PRO A 760 -20.97 -1.99 -40.58
C PRO A 760 -21.12 -3.02 -39.45
N VAL A 761 -21.54 -2.57 -38.28
CA VAL A 761 -21.67 -3.36 -37.06
C VAL A 761 -23.00 -3.03 -36.39
N SER A 762 -23.71 -4.02 -35.84
CA SER A 762 -24.93 -3.71 -35.09
C SER A 762 -24.58 -3.09 -33.73
N VAL A 763 -25.44 -2.19 -33.24
CA VAL A 763 -25.33 -1.61 -31.89
C VAL A 763 -25.29 -2.72 -30.83
N GLY A 764 -26.11 -3.75 -31.01
CA GLY A 764 -26.11 -4.93 -30.15
C GLY A 764 -24.75 -5.64 -30.14
N LYS A 765 -24.09 -5.78 -31.30
CA LYS A 765 -22.77 -6.41 -31.39
C LYS A 765 -21.69 -5.55 -30.73
N LEU A 766 -21.72 -4.22 -30.91
CA LEU A 766 -20.80 -3.29 -30.25
C LEU A 766 -20.87 -3.41 -28.72
N LEU A 767 -22.07 -3.30 -28.17
CA LEU A 767 -22.30 -3.39 -26.72
C LEU A 767 -22.07 -4.81 -26.18
N SER A 768 -22.36 -5.85 -26.95
CA SER A 768 -22.17 -7.24 -26.54
C SER A 768 -20.70 -7.65 -26.50
N ASP A 769 -19.96 -7.38 -27.58
CA ASP A 769 -18.70 -8.09 -27.86
C ASP A 769 -17.44 -7.25 -27.61
N TYR A 770 -17.57 -5.92 -27.51
CA TYR A 770 -16.41 -5.03 -27.56
C TYR A 770 -16.17 -4.21 -26.29
N VAL A 771 -17.22 -3.78 -25.60
CA VAL A 771 -17.09 -2.83 -24.47
C VAL A 771 -17.54 -3.41 -23.14
N GLU A 772 -16.94 -2.93 -22.05
CA GLU A 772 -17.34 -3.29 -20.69
C GLU A 772 -18.45 -2.35 -20.19
N LEU A 773 -19.57 -2.92 -19.77
CA LEU A 773 -20.81 -2.16 -19.48
C LEU A 773 -21.06 -1.98 -17.99
N GLN A 774 -20.42 -2.78 -17.13
CA GLN A 774 -20.74 -2.86 -15.70
C GLN A 774 -19.64 -2.27 -14.80
N GLN A 775 -18.64 -1.60 -15.37
CA GLN A 775 -17.65 -0.86 -14.59
C GLN A 775 -18.27 0.37 -13.92
N VAL A 776 -17.71 0.72 -12.76
CA VAL A 776 -18.12 1.90 -12.00
C VAL A 776 -17.84 3.14 -12.86
N ALA A 777 -18.82 4.02 -12.99
CA ALA A 777 -18.68 5.26 -13.75
C ALA A 777 -17.62 6.16 -13.10
N THR A 778 -16.73 6.77 -13.87
CA THR A 778 -15.74 7.73 -13.38
C THR A 778 -16.32 9.15 -13.33
N ARG A 779 -15.73 10.03 -12.51
CA ARG A 779 -16.14 11.45 -12.43
C ARG A 779 -16.11 12.14 -13.80
N LYS A 780 -15.12 11.83 -14.65
CA LYS A 780 -15.02 12.35 -16.03
C LYS A 780 -16.16 11.88 -16.92
N GLN A 781 -16.57 10.61 -16.83
CA GLN A 781 -17.72 10.10 -17.58
C GLN A 781 -19.02 10.80 -17.14
N ILE A 782 -19.18 11.01 -15.82
CA ILE A 782 -20.32 11.74 -15.26
C ILE A 782 -20.32 13.21 -15.71
N GLN A 783 -19.15 13.86 -15.83
CA GLN A 783 -19.04 15.21 -16.38
C GLN A 783 -19.56 15.25 -17.83
N THR A 784 -19.16 14.27 -18.65
CA THR A 784 -19.65 14.18 -20.04
C THR A 784 -21.15 13.89 -20.08
N MET A 785 -21.71 13.13 -19.13
CA MET A 785 -23.16 12.97 -18.99
C MET A 785 -23.87 14.29 -18.66
N ALA A 786 -23.28 15.10 -17.77
CA ALA A 786 -23.81 16.42 -17.44
C ALA A 786 -23.87 17.34 -18.67
N GLU A 787 -22.84 17.30 -19.52
CA GLU A 787 -22.78 18.06 -20.79
C GLU A 787 -23.88 17.67 -21.78
N HIS A 788 -24.34 16.41 -21.73
CA HIS A 788 -25.45 15.88 -22.53
C HIS A 788 -26.81 15.97 -21.82
N THR A 789 -26.90 16.71 -20.71
CA THR A 789 -28.13 16.89 -19.95
C THR A 789 -28.61 18.34 -20.08
N ARG A 790 -29.77 18.56 -20.71
CA ARG A 790 -30.36 19.91 -20.84
C ARG A 790 -31.22 20.30 -19.64
N CYS A 791 -31.75 19.32 -18.92
CA CYS A 791 -32.66 19.55 -17.80
C CYS A 791 -31.96 20.37 -16.69
N PRO A 792 -32.52 21.54 -16.31
CA PRO A 792 -31.90 22.42 -15.32
C PRO A 792 -31.93 21.85 -13.89
N VAL A 793 -32.64 20.73 -13.66
CA VAL A 793 -32.67 20.03 -12.37
C VAL A 793 -31.72 18.83 -12.35
N THR A 794 -31.59 18.12 -13.47
CA THR A 794 -30.76 16.90 -13.56
C THR A 794 -29.30 17.23 -13.79
N ARG A 795 -29.01 18.23 -14.65
CA ARG A 795 -27.63 18.61 -14.98
C ARG A 795 -26.83 19.01 -13.73
N PRO A 796 -27.33 19.88 -12.82
CA PRO A 796 -26.59 20.22 -11.62
C PRO A 796 -26.32 19.01 -10.71
N LYS A 797 -27.20 18.01 -10.67
CA LYS A 797 -26.98 16.78 -9.89
C LYS A 797 -25.82 15.95 -10.44
N LEU A 798 -25.71 15.85 -11.76
CA LEU A 798 -24.56 15.21 -12.41
C LEU A 798 -23.28 16.03 -12.25
N GLU A 799 -23.35 17.37 -12.34
CA GLU A 799 -22.22 18.27 -12.09
C GLU A 799 -21.73 18.17 -10.63
N VAL A 800 -22.63 17.96 -9.67
CA VAL A 800 -22.26 17.66 -8.27
C VAL A 800 -21.50 16.34 -8.16
N LEU A 801 -21.80 15.32 -8.96
CA LEU A 801 -21.09 14.04 -8.90
C LEU A 801 -19.77 14.03 -9.71
N SER A 802 -19.52 15.06 -10.52
CA SER A 802 -18.38 15.10 -11.46
C SER A 802 -17.45 16.30 -11.30
N GLY A 803 -17.89 17.36 -10.62
CA GLY A 803 -17.11 18.57 -10.40
C GLY A 803 -15.83 18.27 -9.64
N GLU A 804 -14.84 19.15 -9.75
CA GLU A 804 -13.50 18.97 -9.18
C GLU A 804 -13.42 19.30 -7.67
N THR A 805 -14.52 19.75 -7.08
CA THR A 805 -14.57 20.10 -5.66
C THR A 805 -14.55 18.85 -4.76
N GLU A 806 -14.22 19.06 -3.49
CA GLU A 806 -14.10 17.98 -2.53
C GLU A 806 -15.46 17.40 -2.13
N GLU A 807 -16.51 18.22 -2.14
CA GLU A 807 -17.91 17.81 -1.95
C GLU A 807 -18.37 16.91 -3.09
N ALA A 808 -17.97 17.25 -4.33
CA ALA A 808 -18.27 16.44 -5.49
C ALA A 808 -17.57 15.08 -5.45
N ALA A 809 -16.31 15.06 -4.99
CA ALA A 809 -15.57 13.81 -4.76
C ALA A 809 -16.21 12.94 -3.67
N ALA A 810 -16.72 13.53 -2.60
CA ALA A 810 -17.40 12.80 -1.52
C ALA A 810 -18.74 12.22 -1.97
N ALA A 811 -19.56 13.01 -2.67
CA ALA A 811 -20.83 12.57 -3.25
C ALA A 811 -20.61 11.41 -4.24
N TYR A 812 -19.61 11.53 -5.12
CA TYR A 812 -19.17 10.46 -6.01
C TYR A 812 -18.81 9.16 -5.24
N ARG A 813 -18.01 9.26 -4.17
CA ARG A 813 -17.58 8.07 -3.41
C ARG A 813 -18.77 7.33 -2.79
N ALA A 814 -19.68 8.07 -2.16
CA ALA A 814 -20.83 7.48 -1.47
C ALA A 814 -21.87 6.94 -2.45
N GLU A 815 -22.22 7.73 -3.46
CA GLU A 815 -23.39 7.44 -4.30
C GLU A 815 -23.05 6.61 -5.53
N VAL A 816 -21.81 6.67 -6.02
CA VAL A 816 -21.37 5.98 -7.24
C VAL A 816 -20.41 4.86 -6.92
N LEU A 817 -19.29 5.14 -6.24
CA LEU A 817 -18.21 4.16 -6.03
C LEU A 817 -18.62 3.03 -5.07
N ALA A 818 -19.12 3.36 -3.88
CA ALA A 818 -19.52 2.35 -2.88
C ALA A 818 -20.66 1.45 -3.39
N MET A 819 -21.60 2.06 -4.13
CA MET A 819 -22.75 1.39 -4.73
C MET A 819 -22.40 0.69 -6.05
N ARG A 820 -21.18 0.88 -6.56
CA ARG A 820 -20.69 0.36 -7.85
C ARG A 820 -21.59 0.71 -9.04
N LYS A 821 -22.10 1.94 -9.11
CA LYS A 821 -22.98 2.38 -10.20
C LYS A 821 -22.18 2.57 -11.50
N SER A 822 -22.63 1.93 -12.57
CA SER A 822 -22.11 2.10 -13.93
C SER A 822 -22.67 3.35 -14.61
N VAL A 823 -22.14 3.70 -15.78
CA VAL A 823 -22.69 4.79 -16.62
C VAL A 823 -24.15 4.50 -16.95
N TYR A 824 -24.49 3.22 -17.20
CA TYR A 824 -25.87 2.82 -17.44
C TYR A 824 -26.77 2.95 -16.21
N ASP A 825 -26.32 2.54 -15.02
CA ASP A 825 -27.08 2.73 -13.77
C ASP A 825 -27.43 4.22 -13.57
N LEU A 826 -26.47 5.11 -13.86
CA LEU A 826 -26.66 6.56 -13.77
C LEU A 826 -27.57 7.10 -14.87
N LEU A 827 -27.53 6.57 -16.09
CA LEU A 827 -28.48 6.95 -17.17
C LEU A 827 -29.92 6.58 -16.80
N GLU A 828 -30.12 5.46 -16.10
CA GLU A 828 -31.41 5.05 -15.57
C GLU A 828 -31.83 5.88 -14.35
N GLU A 829 -30.88 6.39 -13.56
CA GLU A 829 -31.15 7.26 -12.41
C GLU A 829 -31.46 8.70 -12.84
N PHE A 830 -30.83 9.14 -13.93
CA PHE A 830 -30.94 10.49 -14.49
C PHE A 830 -31.51 10.42 -15.92
N PRO A 831 -32.83 10.16 -16.07
CA PRO A 831 -33.45 9.92 -17.39
C PRO A 831 -33.40 11.13 -18.33
N ALA A 832 -33.21 12.34 -17.80
CA ALA A 832 -33.09 13.56 -18.61
C ALA A 832 -31.70 13.75 -19.27
N CYS A 833 -30.73 12.87 -18.99
CA CYS A 833 -29.46 12.82 -19.71
C CYS A 833 -29.68 12.15 -21.08
N GLU A 834 -29.44 12.89 -22.17
CA GLU A 834 -29.62 12.44 -23.56
C GLU A 834 -28.25 12.10 -24.16
N LEU A 835 -27.58 11.09 -23.59
CA LEU A 835 -26.24 10.69 -24.03
C LEU A 835 -26.31 9.93 -25.37
N PRO A 836 -25.60 10.37 -26.43
CA PRO A 836 -25.59 9.66 -27.70
C PRO A 836 -24.74 8.39 -27.64
N LEU A 837 -25.05 7.42 -28.49
CA LEU A 837 -24.31 6.14 -28.57
C LEU A 837 -22.80 6.34 -28.73
N SER A 838 -22.38 7.30 -29.55
CA SER A 838 -20.96 7.58 -29.77
C SER A 838 -20.20 8.01 -28.51
N ALA A 839 -20.81 8.88 -27.69
CA ALA A 839 -20.24 9.32 -26.42
C ALA A 839 -20.24 8.19 -25.37
N TYR A 840 -21.28 7.35 -25.36
CA TYR A 840 -21.33 6.18 -24.49
C TYR A 840 -20.20 5.19 -24.81
N LEU A 841 -19.99 4.87 -26.09
CA LEU A 841 -18.91 3.97 -26.54
C LEU A 841 -17.51 4.52 -26.22
N GLU A 842 -17.33 5.84 -26.24
CA GLU A 842 -16.07 6.49 -25.85
C GLU A 842 -15.79 6.42 -24.34
N MET A 843 -16.84 6.36 -23.52
CA MET A 843 -16.71 6.23 -22.07
C MET A 843 -16.38 4.80 -21.64
N THR A 844 -16.87 3.80 -22.36
CA THR A 844 -16.72 2.41 -21.95
C THR A 844 -15.40 1.81 -22.42
N PRO A 845 -14.57 1.23 -21.53
CA PRO A 845 -13.34 0.57 -21.94
C PRO A 845 -13.64 -0.75 -22.65
N LEU A 846 -12.61 -1.33 -23.27
CA LEU A 846 -12.73 -2.63 -23.92
C LEU A 846 -13.09 -3.75 -22.96
N LEU A 847 -13.91 -4.68 -23.45
CA LEU A 847 -14.24 -5.90 -22.75
C LEU A 847 -13.01 -6.80 -22.64
N GLN A 848 -12.57 -7.04 -21.40
CA GLN A 848 -11.34 -7.81 -21.13
C GLN A 848 -11.57 -9.33 -21.10
N PRO A 849 -10.58 -10.14 -21.52
CA PRO A 849 -10.62 -11.58 -21.31
C PRO A 849 -10.61 -11.94 -19.81
N ARG A 850 -11.24 -13.06 -19.45
CA ARG A 850 -11.21 -13.62 -18.09
C ARG A 850 -10.49 -14.96 -18.09
N TYR A 851 -9.71 -15.20 -17.05
CA TYR A 851 -8.86 -16.38 -16.92
C TYR A 851 -9.53 -17.42 -16.03
N TYR A 852 -9.47 -18.68 -16.46
CA TYR A 852 -9.95 -19.83 -15.69
C TYR A 852 -8.88 -20.90 -15.65
N SER A 853 -8.60 -21.47 -14.48
CA SER A 853 -7.65 -22.58 -14.37
C SER A 853 -8.19 -23.78 -15.14
N ILE A 854 -7.37 -24.32 -16.04
CA ILE A 854 -7.76 -25.46 -16.87
C ILE A 854 -7.90 -26.68 -15.98
N SER A 855 -9.05 -27.36 -16.09
CA SER A 855 -9.43 -28.50 -15.28
C SER A 855 -9.32 -29.86 -15.97
N SER A 856 -8.51 -29.94 -17.02
CA SER A 856 -8.16 -31.19 -17.71
C SER A 856 -6.65 -31.30 -17.96
N SER A 857 -6.19 -32.48 -18.38
CA SER A 857 -4.84 -32.71 -18.89
C SER A 857 -4.85 -33.04 -20.38
N PRO A 858 -3.88 -32.51 -21.16
CA PRO A 858 -3.74 -32.87 -22.57
C PRO A 858 -3.37 -34.34 -22.78
N LYS A 859 -2.91 -35.06 -21.74
CA LYS A 859 -2.68 -36.51 -21.81
C LYS A 859 -3.99 -37.33 -21.86
N ALA A 860 -5.10 -36.77 -21.38
CA ALA A 860 -6.40 -37.41 -21.49
C ALA A 860 -6.99 -37.20 -22.90
N ASP A 861 -7.03 -35.95 -23.35
CA ASP A 861 -7.35 -35.58 -24.72
C ASP A 861 -6.69 -34.22 -25.05
N PRO A 862 -5.70 -34.19 -25.96
CA PRO A 862 -4.94 -32.96 -26.25
C PRO A 862 -5.77 -31.89 -26.97
N GLN A 863 -6.93 -32.26 -27.53
CA GLN A 863 -7.82 -31.34 -28.23
C GLN A 863 -8.97 -30.84 -27.35
N ARG A 864 -9.16 -31.38 -26.14
CA ARG A 864 -10.25 -31.01 -25.24
C ARG A 864 -9.75 -30.38 -23.94
N CYS A 865 -9.95 -29.07 -23.84
CA CYS A 865 -9.70 -28.32 -22.63
C CYS A 865 -11.00 -28.20 -21.81
N THR A 866 -10.94 -28.41 -20.50
CA THR A 866 -12.09 -28.15 -19.62
C THR A 866 -11.81 -27.03 -18.64
N VAL A 867 -12.84 -26.30 -18.22
CA VAL A 867 -12.77 -25.31 -17.14
C VAL A 867 -13.91 -25.52 -16.15
N THR A 868 -13.65 -25.19 -14.88
CA THR A 868 -14.64 -25.27 -13.81
C THR A 868 -15.00 -23.85 -13.35
N VAL A 869 -16.23 -23.42 -13.60
CA VAL A 869 -16.63 -22.01 -13.53
C VAL A 869 -17.69 -21.81 -12.46
N GLY A 870 -17.36 -21.08 -11.38
CA GLY A 870 -18.36 -20.58 -10.43
C GLY A 870 -19.12 -19.40 -11.04
N VAL A 871 -20.45 -19.49 -11.10
CA VAL A 871 -21.30 -18.43 -11.67
C VAL A 871 -21.48 -17.31 -10.66
N VAL A 872 -21.15 -16.08 -11.07
CA VAL A 872 -21.26 -14.88 -10.21
C VAL A 872 -22.57 -14.19 -10.53
N GLU A 873 -23.57 -14.38 -9.66
CA GLU A 873 -24.88 -13.76 -9.78
C GLU A 873 -25.40 -13.40 -8.39
N GLY A 874 -26.05 -12.24 -8.26
CA GLY A 874 -26.70 -11.82 -7.00
C GLY A 874 -27.29 -10.42 -7.09
N PRO A 875 -27.93 -9.94 -6.01
CA PRO A 875 -28.48 -8.58 -5.98
C PRO A 875 -27.42 -7.52 -6.30
N ALA A 876 -27.75 -6.59 -7.20
CA ALA A 876 -26.81 -5.53 -7.58
C ALA A 876 -26.62 -4.53 -6.43
N ARG A 877 -25.35 -4.16 -6.14
CA ARG A 877 -25.04 -3.15 -5.11
C ARG A 877 -25.56 -1.76 -5.45
N SER A 878 -25.83 -1.48 -6.72
CA SER A 878 -26.49 -0.24 -7.17
C SER A 878 -27.92 -0.11 -6.64
N GLY A 879 -28.47 -1.18 -6.06
CA GLY A 879 -29.86 -1.26 -5.60
C GLY A 879 -30.85 -1.56 -6.73
N ARG A 880 -30.37 -1.80 -7.96
CA ARG A 880 -31.20 -2.00 -9.15
C ARG A 880 -30.93 -3.37 -9.78
N GLY A 881 -31.89 -4.28 -9.66
CA GLY A 881 -31.86 -5.58 -10.34
C GLY A 881 -30.79 -6.55 -9.82
N VAL A 882 -30.30 -7.39 -10.71
CA VAL A 882 -29.37 -8.49 -10.44
C VAL A 882 -28.06 -8.19 -11.14
N PHE A 883 -26.95 -8.23 -10.40
CA PHE A 883 -25.61 -8.18 -10.96
C PHE A 883 -25.21 -9.55 -11.49
N LYS A 884 -24.74 -9.60 -12.74
CA LYS A 884 -24.23 -10.80 -13.39
C LYS A 884 -22.79 -10.57 -13.79
N GLY A 885 -21.87 -11.34 -13.22
CA GLY A 885 -20.48 -11.35 -13.66
C GLY A 885 -20.40 -11.74 -15.15
N VAL A 886 -19.77 -10.90 -15.97
CA VAL A 886 -19.87 -10.97 -17.43
C VAL A 886 -19.46 -12.34 -17.97
N CYS A 887 -18.23 -12.78 -17.69
CA CYS A 887 -17.71 -14.01 -18.30
C CYS A 887 -18.34 -15.29 -17.73
N SER A 888 -18.59 -15.35 -16.43
CA SER A 888 -19.15 -16.56 -15.82
C SER A 888 -20.61 -16.80 -16.24
N ASN A 889 -21.39 -15.74 -16.44
CA ASN A 889 -22.76 -15.84 -16.98
C ASN A 889 -22.80 -16.04 -18.50
N TYR A 890 -21.85 -15.43 -19.23
CA TYR A 890 -21.69 -15.71 -20.66
C TYR A 890 -21.45 -17.20 -20.90
N LEU A 891 -20.49 -17.77 -20.16
CA LEU A 891 -20.12 -19.18 -20.22
C LEU A 891 -21.25 -20.08 -19.72
N SER A 892 -21.89 -19.77 -18.58
CA SER A 892 -22.98 -20.60 -18.07
C SER A 892 -24.17 -20.71 -19.03
N GLY A 893 -24.41 -19.65 -19.82
CA GLY A 893 -25.45 -19.62 -20.84
C GLY A 893 -25.10 -20.29 -22.18
N ARG A 894 -23.87 -20.81 -22.38
CA ARG A 894 -23.49 -21.51 -23.63
C ARG A 894 -24.03 -22.94 -23.66
N LYS A 895 -24.42 -23.42 -24.83
CA LYS A 895 -24.80 -24.81 -25.10
C LYS A 895 -23.69 -25.54 -25.83
N ALA A 896 -23.79 -26.88 -25.90
CA ALA A 896 -22.94 -27.65 -26.80
C ALA A 896 -23.09 -27.12 -28.24
N GLU A 897 -21.99 -27.15 -28.99
CA GLU A 897 -21.80 -26.58 -30.33
C GLU A 897 -21.73 -25.04 -30.39
N ASP A 898 -22.00 -24.32 -29.30
CA ASP A 898 -21.80 -22.87 -29.29
C ASP A 898 -20.32 -22.51 -29.43
N THR A 899 -20.05 -21.46 -30.21
CA THR A 899 -18.71 -20.92 -30.36
C THR A 899 -18.38 -19.91 -29.26
N ILE A 900 -17.17 -20.00 -28.73
CA ILE A 900 -16.55 -18.99 -27.86
C ILE A 900 -15.19 -18.58 -28.45
N PHE A 901 -14.64 -17.46 -27.95
CA PHE A 901 -13.27 -17.07 -28.26
C PHE A 901 -12.39 -17.33 -27.05
N ALA A 902 -11.36 -18.15 -27.23
CA ALA A 902 -10.47 -18.52 -26.14
C ALA A 902 -9.01 -18.64 -26.59
N ALA A 903 -8.09 -18.46 -25.64
CA ALA A 903 -6.66 -18.68 -25.80
C ALA A 903 -6.11 -19.40 -24.57
N VAL A 904 -5.12 -20.27 -24.77
CA VAL A 904 -4.35 -20.88 -23.68
C VAL A 904 -3.28 -19.90 -23.22
N ARG A 905 -3.06 -19.84 -21.90
CA ARG A 905 -2.10 -18.95 -21.25
C ARG A 905 -1.35 -19.67 -20.14
N GLU A 906 -0.05 -19.42 -20.10
CA GLU A 906 0.84 -20.02 -19.11
C GLU A 906 0.80 -19.31 -17.76
N THR A 907 0.86 -20.10 -16.69
CA THR A 907 0.99 -19.63 -15.30
C THR A 907 2.40 -19.12 -15.02
N LYS A 908 2.53 -17.85 -14.60
CA LYS A 908 3.83 -17.18 -14.36
C LYS A 908 4.63 -17.73 -13.15
N ALA A 909 4.10 -18.68 -12.36
CA ALA A 909 4.68 -19.18 -11.11
C ALA A 909 5.02 -20.69 -11.10
N GLY A 910 5.05 -21.35 -12.27
CA GLY A 910 5.42 -22.78 -12.32
C GLY A 910 4.39 -23.72 -11.67
N PHE A 911 3.09 -23.39 -11.77
CA PHE A 911 1.99 -24.22 -11.27
C PHE A 911 1.80 -25.46 -12.16
N ARG A 912 2.73 -26.41 -12.08
CA ARG A 912 2.84 -27.60 -12.94
C ARG A 912 3.15 -28.82 -12.12
N LEU A 913 2.80 -29.99 -12.65
CA LEU A 913 3.36 -31.24 -12.12
C LEU A 913 4.89 -31.25 -12.29
N PRO A 914 5.63 -31.86 -11.34
CA PRO A 914 7.07 -32.04 -11.47
C PRO A 914 7.40 -32.98 -12.63
N GLU A 915 8.53 -32.73 -13.30
CA GLU A 915 9.02 -33.61 -14.38
C GLU A 915 9.32 -35.03 -13.89
N ASP A 916 9.86 -35.16 -12.68
CA ASP A 916 10.01 -36.45 -12.00
C ASP A 916 8.67 -36.90 -11.40
N THR A 917 8.05 -37.91 -12.01
CA THR A 917 6.74 -38.45 -11.61
C THR A 917 6.74 -39.06 -10.21
N LYS A 918 7.91 -39.33 -9.62
CA LYS A 918 8.07 -39.91 -8.27
C LYS A 918 7.99 -38.87 -7.16
N VAL A 919 8.06 -37.58 -7.50
CA VAL A 919 7.96 -36.49 -6.51
C VAL A 919 6.56 -36.49 -5.87
N PRO A 920 6.45 -36.51 -4.53
CA PRO A 920 5.15 -36.48 -3.86
C PRO A 920 4.40 -35.16 -4.05
N LEU A 921 3.07 -35.19 -3.94
CA LEU A 921 2.22 -34.01 -4.13
C LEU A 921 1.25 -33.81 -2.96
N VAL A 922 1.05 -32.56 -2.56
CA VAL A 922 -0.02 -32.16 -1.64
C VAL A 922 -0.83 -31.05 -2.31
N MET A 923 -2.06 -31.35 -2.69
CA MET A 923 -2.92 -30.43 -3.45
C MET A 923 -4.08 -29.96 -2.58
N ILE A 924 -4.31 -28.65 -2.49
CA ILE A 924 -5.30 -28.05 -1.58
C ILE A 924 -6.13 -27.04 -2.36
N GLY A 925 -7.41 -27.38 -2.60
CA GLY A 925 -8.26 -26.62 -3.51
C GLY A 925 -9.73 -26.73 -3.19
N PRO A 926 -10.28 -25.91 -2.27
CA PRO A 926 -11.70 -25.88 -1.99
C PRO A 926 -12.50 -25.19 -3.09
N GLY A 927 -13.73 -25.66 -3.33
CA GLY A 927 -14.63 -25.13 -4.34
C GLY A 927 -14.03 -25.19 -5.74
N THR A 928 -14.10 -24.08 -6.48
CA THR A 928 -13.51 -23.99 -7.82
C THR A 928 -11.97 -24.04 -7.81
N GLY A 929 -11.32 -23.92 -6.65
CA GLY A 929 -9.89 -24.22 -6.47
C GLY A 929 -9.50 -25.66 -6.82
N LEU A 930 -10.47 -26.56 -6.97
CA LEU A 930 -10.25 -27.92 -7.48
C LEU A 930 -9.79 -27.96 -8.94
N ALA A 931 -10.09 -26.91 -9.73
CA ALA A 931 -9.97 -26.92 -11.17
C ALA A 931 -8.62 -27.48 -11.67
N PRO A 932 -7.45 -26.90 -11.38
CA PRO A 932 -6.20 -27.41 -11.92
C PRO A 932 -5.82 -28.79 -11.38
N PHE A 933 -6.26 -29.14 -10.16
CA PHE A 933 -5.98 -30.45 -9.57
C PHE A 933 -6.73 -31.58 -10.26
N ARG A 934 -7.93 -31.32 -10.80
CA ARG A 934 -8.58 -32.29 -11.70
C ARG A 934 -7.70 -32.63 -12.90
N GLY A 935 -7.07 -31.62 -13.51
CA GLY A 935 -6.10 -31.81 -14.59
C GLY A 935 -4.87 -32.60 -14.14
N PHE A 936 -4.30 -32.28 -12.98
CA PHE A 936 -3.16 -33.02 -12.43
C PHE A 936 -3.48 -34.50 -12.18
N LEU A 937 -4.66 -34.82 -11.66
CA LEU A 937 -5.09 -36.20 -11.45
C LEU A 937 -5.28 -36.97 -12.76
N GLN A 938 -5.84 -36.33 -13.79
CA GLN A 938 -5.93 -36.91 -15.13
C GLN A 938 -4.54 -37.21 -15.71
N GLU A 939 -3.60 -36.28 -15.58
CA GLU A 939 -2.24 -36.44 -16.09
C GLU A 939 -1.49 -37.58 -15.38
N ARG A 940 -1.62 -37.65 -14.05
CA ARG A 940 -1.05 -38.73 -13.25
C ARG A 940 -1.63 -40.09 -13.62
N ALA A 941 -2.95 -40.20 -13.75
CA ALA A 941 -3.60 -41.45 -14.17
C ALA A 941 -3.16 -41.91 -15.57
N ALA A 942 -2.92 -40.97 -16.50
CA ALA A 942 -2.36 -41.29 -17.81
C ALA A 942 -0.91 -41.78 -17.72
N LEU A 943 -0.07 -41.11 -16.93
CA LEU A 943 1.33 -41.51 -16.70
C LEU A 943 1.43 -42.92 -16.08
N GLU A 944 0.58 -43.28 -15.13
CA GLU A 944 0.55 -44.63 -14.57
C GLU A 944 0.18 -45.68 -15.62
N LYS A 945 -0.82 -45.40 -16.48
CA LYS A 945 -1.19 -46.28 -17.59
C LYS A 945 -0.07 -46.43 -18.64
N GLU A 946 0.76 -45.40 -18.81
CA GLU A 946 1.97 -45.43 -19.63
C GLU A 946 3.13 -46.21 -18.95
N GLY A 947 2.94 -46.71 -17.72
CA GLY A 947 3.92 -47.50 -16.98
C GLY A 947 4.87 -46.67 -16.10
N ALA A 948 4.62 -45.37 -15.94
CA ALA A 948 5.41 -44.53 -15.04
C ALA A 948 5.13 -44.88 -13.58
N THR A 949 6.18 -44.91 -12.76
CA THR A 949 6.01 -45.02 -11.30
C THR A 949 5.65 -43.66 -10.73
N LEU A 950 4.49 -43.56 -10.09
CA LEU A 950 4.01 -42.33 -9.47
C LEU A 950 4.46 -42.21 -8.02
N GLY A 951 4.83 -40.99 -7.61
CA GLY A 951 4.97 -40.62 -6.21
C GLY A 951 3.60 -40.50 -5.54
N PRO A 952 3.51 -40.61 -4.21
CA PRO A 952 2.26 -40.45 -3.48
C PRO A 952 1.68 -39.04 -3.65
N ALA A 953 0.35 -38.92 -3.69
CA ALA A 953 -0.33 -37.63 -3.80
C ALA A 953 -1.52 -37.56 -2.84
N MET A 954 -1.74 -36.39 -2.24
CA MET A 954 -2.91 -36.09 -1.42
C MET A 954 -3.70 -34.94 -2.04
N LEU A 955 -5.03 -35.02 -2.00
CA LEU A 955 -5.93 -33.93 -2.38
C LEU A 955 -6.87 -33.57 -1.22
N PHE A 956 -6.79 -32.32 -0.78
CA PHE A 956 -7.69 -31.71 0.17
C PHE A 956 -8.71 -30.84 -0.57
N PHE A 957 -9.93 -31.34 -0.68
CA PHE A 957 -11.05 -30.66 -1.31
C PHE A 957 -12.06 -30.19 -0.26
N GLY A 958 -12.68 -29.03 -0.47
CA GLY A 958 -13.66 -28.47 0.45
C GLY A 958 -14.91 -27.95 -0.26
N CYS A 959 -16.08 -28.24 0.28
CA CYS A 959 -17.37 -27.72 -0.19
C CYS A 959 -18.32 -27.46 0.99
N ARG A 960 -19.57 -27.06 0.72
CA ARG A 960 -20.56 -26.85 1.80
C ARG A 960 -21.15 -28.18 2.24
N ARG A 961 -21.66 -28.98 1.30
CA ARG A 961 -22.33 -30.25 1.59
C ARG A 961 -22.05 -31.29 0.51
N PRO A 962 -21.92 -32.57 0.87
CA PRO A 962 -21.61 -33.64 -0.06
C PRO A 962 -22.70 -33.87 -1.11
N ASP A 963 -23.96 -33.63 -0.76
CA ASP A 963 -25.13 -33.82 -1.61
C ASP A 963 -25.42 -32.62 -2.52
N GLN A 964 -24.73 -31.48 -2.32
CA GLN A 964 -25.06 -30.22 -2.97
C GLN A 964 -23.98 -29.64 -3.87
N ASP A 965 -22.73 -29.60 -3.38
CA ASP A 965 -21.65 -28.88 -4.07
C ASP A 965 -20.30 -29.61 -4.03
N PHE A 966 -20.34 -30.94 -3.93
CA PHE A 966 -19.17 -31.79 -4.10
C PHE A 966 -18.84 -31.99 -5.58
N LEU A 967 -18.08 -31.03 -6.12
CA LEU A 967 -17.64 -31.01 -7.51
C LEU A 967 -16.90 -32.29 -7.90
N TYR A 968 -17.34 -32.94 -8.98
CA TYR A 968 -16.73 -34.15 -9.55
C TYR A 968 -16.58 -35.32 -8.56
N ALA A 969 -17.53 -35.47 -7.62
CA ALA A 969 -17.44 -36.45 -6.53
C ALA A 969 -17.11 -37.88 -7.01
N ASP A 970 -17.77 -38.37 -8.06
CA ASP A 970 -17.58 -39.75 -8.54
C ASP A 970 -16.19 -39.93 -9.20
N GLU A 971 -15.73 -38.95 -9.97
CA GLU A 971 -14.40 -38.96 -10.60
C GLU A 971 -13.29 -38.93 -9.54
N LEU A 972 -13.41 -38.06 -8.54
CA LEU A 972 -12.42 -37.99 -7.44
C LEU A 972 -12.39 -39.27 -6.60
N LYS A 973 -13.54 -39.88 -6.33
CA LYS A 973 -13.61 -41.17 -5.62
C LYS A 973 -13.00 -42.31 -6.43
N ALA A 974 -13.19 -42.31 -7.76
CA ALA A 974 -12.57 -43.29 -8.64
C ALA A 974 -11.05 -43.17 -8.63
N TYR A 975 -10.49 -41.95 -8.76
CA TYR A 975 -9.04 -41.74 -8.64
C TYR A 975 -8.47 -42.20 -7.29
N ALA A 976 -9.24 -42.04 -6.21
CA ALA A 976 -8.84 -42.55 -4.91
C ALA A 976 -8.88 -44.08 -4.83
N ALA A 977 -9.89 -44.73 -5.41
CA ALA A 977 -9.99 -46.18 -5.47
C ALA A 977 -8.88 -46.82 -6.33
N ASP A 978 -8.49 -46.15 -7.41
CA ASP A 978 -7.41 -46.58 -8.31
C ASP A 978 -6.01 -46.27 -7.75
N GLY A 979 -5.90 -45.58 -6.60
CA GLY A 979 -4.62 -45.27 -5.96
C GLY A 979 -3.86 -44.08 -6.55
N ILE A 980 -4.48 -43.31 -7.45
CA ILE A 980 -3.88 -42.11 -8.07
C ILE A 980 -3.63 -40.99 -7.04
N VAL A 981 -4.52 -40.88 -6.04
CA VAL A 981 -4.49 -39.86 -4.99
C VAL A 981 -5.20 -40.31 -3.70
N GLU A 982 -4.73 -39.85 -2.55
CA GLU A 982 -5.44 -39.92 -1.27
C GLU A 982 -6.41 -38.73 -1.15
N LEU A 983 -7.72 -38.99 -1.20
CA LEU A 983 -8.75 -37.94 -1.21
C LEU A 983 -9.27 -37.61 0.20
N HIS A 984 -9.20 -36.34 0.58
CA HIS A 984 -9.72 -35.79 1.83
C HIS A 984 -10.74 -34.68 1.55
N THR A 985 -11.95 -34.79 2.11
CA THR A 985 -13.09 -33.92 1.75
C THR A 985 -13.69 -33.23 2.98
N ALA A 986 -13.70 -31.89 2.96
CA ALA A 986 -14.19 -31.04 4.03
C ALA A 986 -15.59 -30.48 3.69
N PHE A 987 -16.55 -30.66 4.61
CA PHE A 987 -17.92 -30.18 4.44
C PHE A 987 -18.24 -29.09 5.47
N SER A 988 -18.36 -27.85 5.00
CA SER A 988 -18.46 -26.68 5.87
C SER A 988 -19.87 -26.38 6.40
N ARG A 989 -20.92 -27.08 5.94
CA ARG A 989 -22.33 -26.81 6.31
C ARG A 989 -23.18 -28.08 6.48
N MET A 990 -22.64 -29.06 7.21
CA MET A 990 -23.39 -30.26 7.61
C MET A 990 -24.25 -30.00 8.85
N ASP A 991 -25.51 -30.43 8.83
CA ASP A 991 -26.41 -30.24 9.96
C ASP A 991 -25.95 -31.09 11.16
N GLY A 992 -25.94 -30.50 12.35
CA GLY A 992 -25.51 -31.18 13.58
C GLY A 992 -24.00 -31.47 13.66
N GLN A 993 -23.19 -30.96 12.73
CA GLN A 993 -21.73 -31.08 12.74
C GLN A 993 -21.07 -29.69 12.74
N PRO A 994 -19.86 -29.54 13.33
CA PRO A 994 -19.10 -28.31 13.22
C PRO A 994 -18.71 -28.02 11.77
N LYS A 995 -18.47 -26.74 11.44
CA LYS A 995 -17.97 -26.37 10.12
C LYS A 995 -16.54 -26.89 9.95
N THR A 996 -16.32 -27.73 8.95
CA THR A 996 -15.00 -28.27 8.63
C THR A 996 -14.51 -27.69 7.31
N TYR A 997 -13.28 -27.17 7.30
CA TYR A 997 -12.60 -26.64 6.12
C TYR A 997 -11.34 -27.46 5.78
N VAL A 998 -10.68 -27.14 4.66
CA VAL A 998 -9.54 -27.93 4.16
C VAL A 998 -8.35 -27.90 5.10
N GLN A 999 -8.08 -26.77 5.76
CA GLN A 999 -7.02 -26.64 6.77
C GLN A 999 -7.23 -27.58 7.96
N ASP A 1000 -8.48 -27.87 8.33
CA ASP A 1000 -8.80 -28.78 9.43
C ASP A 1000 -8.46 -30.23 9.07
N LEU A 1001 -8.68 -30.61 7.81
CA LEU A 1001 -8.30 -31.93 7.31
C LEU A 1001 -6.79 -32.06 7.12
N VAL A 1002 -6.13 -31.00 6.67
CA VAL A 1002 -4.65 -30.95 6.60
C VAL A 1002 -4.06 -31.23 7.98
N ARG A 1003 -4.60 -30.63 9.04
CA ARG A 1003 -4.23 -30.93 10.44
C ARG A 1003 -4.57 -32.35 10.85
N ALA A 1004 -5.76 -32.83 10.53
CA ALA A 1004 -6.16 -34.20 10.87
C ALA A 1004 -5.24 -35.25 10.22
N GLN A 1005 -4.70 -34.94 9.04
CA GLN A 1005 -3.76 -35.79 8.29
C GLN A 1005 -2.31 -35.35 8.43
N GLN A 1006 -1.98 -34.57 9.47
CA GLN A 1006 -0.66 -34.00 9.69
C GLN A 1006 0.48 -35.01 9.54
N ASP A 1007 0.25 -36.25 10.00
CA ASP A 1007 1.27 -37.27 9.99
C ASP A 1007 1.71 -37.65 8.58
N ARG A 1008 0.71 -37.86 7.71
CA ARG A 1008 0.89 -38.22 6.31
C ARG A 1008 1.39 -37.02 5.51
N VAL A 1009 0.79 -35.84 5.71
CA VAL A 1009 1.20 -34.58 5.04
C VAL A 1009 2.68 -34.30 5.29
N TRP A 1010 3.11 -34.41 6.55
CA TRP A 1010 4.50 -34.19 6.92
C TRP A 1010 5.45 -35.22 6.30
N GLN A 1011 5.09 -36.49 6.34
CA GLN A 1011 5.88 -37.55 5.72
C GLN A 1011 6.15 -37.27 4.23
N LEU A 1012 5.14 -36.79 3.49
CA LEU A 1012 5.31 -36.43 2.08
C LEU A 1012 6.21 -35.20 1.91
N ILE A 1013 6.04 -34.19 2.75
CA ILE A 1013 6.89 -32.99 2.77
C ILE A 1013 8.36 -33.35 3.01
N GLU A 1014 8.66 -34.25 3.95
CA GLU A 1014 10.03 -34.72 4.19
C GLU A 1014 10.59 -35.50 2.99
N ALA A 1015 9.75 -36.24 2.29
CA ALA A 1015 10.09 -36.95 1.06
C ALA A 1015 10.22 -36.04 -0.17
N GLY A 1016 10.19 -34.72 -0.01
CA GLY A 1016 10.38 -33.77 -1.10
C GLY A 1016 9.09 -33.28 -1.77
N ALA A 1017 7.92 -33.43 -1.14
CA ALA A 1017 6.66 -33.02 -1.76
C ALA A 1017 6.64 -31.57 -2.24
N ILE A 1018 5.88 -31.35 -3.31
CA ILE A 1018 5.42 -30.02 -3.72
C ILE A 1018 3.99 -29.82 -3.22
N VAL A 1019 3.77 -28.71 -2.53
CA VAL A 1019 2.48 -28.28 -2.01
C VAL A 1019 1.87 -27.25 -2.97
N TYR A 1020 0.67 -27.52 -3.45
CA TYR A 1020 -0.08 -26.64 -4.35
C TYR A 1020 -1.33 -26.13 -3.66
N ILE A 1021 -1.58 -24.83 -3.79
CA ILE A 1021 -2.80 -24.20 -3.29
C ILE A 1021 -3.50 -23.46 -4.42
N CYS A 1022 -4.78 -23.72 -4.60
CA CYS A 1022 -5.60 -23.06 -5.61
C CYS A 1022 -6.95 -22.62 -5.02
N GLY A 1023 -7.41 -21.41 -5.34
CA GLY A 1023 -8.67 -20.86 -4.82
C GLY A 1023 -8.55 -19.44 -4.26
N ASP A 1024 -9.23 -19.18 -3.14
CA ASP A 1024 -9.30 -17.85 -2.52
C ASP A 1024 -7.97 -17.44 -1.85
N GLY A 1025 -7.30 -16.44 -2.42
CA GLY A 1025 -6.07 -15.85 -1.88
C GLY A 1025 -6.30 -14.83 -0.77
N GLY A 1026 -7.55 -14.45 -0.51
CA GLY A 1026 -7.90 -13.47 0.53
C GLY A 1026 -8.01 -14.06 1.93
N LYS A 1027 -8.59 -15.26 2.05
CA LYS A 1027 -8.85 -15.93 3.34
C LYS A 1027 -8.35 -17.37 3.41
N MET A 1028 -8.60 -18.18 2.38
CA MET A 1028 -8.31 -19.62 2.42
C MET A 1028 -6.82 -19.95 2.41
N GLU A 1029 -6.04 -19.39 1.48
CA GLU A 1029 -4.59 -19.65 1.42
C GLU A 1029 -3.87 -19.31 2.74
N PRO A 1030 -4.13 -18.15 3.39
CA PRO A 1030 -3.53 -17.85 4.68
C PRO A 1030 -3.84 -18.86 5.79
N ASP A 1031 -5.02 -19.48 5.77
CA ASP A 1031 -5.43 -20.49 6.76
C ASP A 1031 -4.75 -21.84 6.52
N VAL A 1032 -4.60 -22.24 5.26
CA VAL A 1032 -3.87 -23.45 4.87
C VAL A 1032 -2.37 -23.30 5.16
N LYS A 1033 -1.79 -22.13 4.85
CA LYS A 1033 -0.41 -21.80 5.20
C LYS A 1033 -0.16 -22.00 6.69
N ARG A 1034 -1.05 -21.45 7.52
CA ARG A 1034 -1.00 -21.57 8.98
C ARG A 1034 -1.04 -23.03 9.44
N ALA A 1035 -1.95 -23.85 8.89
CA ALA A 1035 -2.00 -25.28 9.23
C ALA A 1035 -0.72 -26.05 8.87
N LEU A 1036 -0.09 -25.76 7.73
CA LEU A 1036 1.17 -26.41 7.33
C LEU A 1036 2.34 -25.99 8.24
N VAL A 1037 2.40 -24.72 8.61
CA VAL A 1037 3.36 -24.18 9.58
C VAL A 1037 3.20 -24.87 10.93
N GLU A 1038 1.98 -25.04 11.42
CA GLU A 1038 1.68 -25.76 12.67
C GLU A 1038 2.18 -27.21 12.63
N ILE A 1039 1.96 -27.92 11.51
CA ILE A 1039 2.45 -29.30 11.32
C ILE A 1039 3.98 -29.36 11.37
N TYR A 1040 4.67 -28.47 10.65
CA TYR A 1040 6.14 -28.40 10.68
C TYR A 1040 6.65 -28.23 12.11
N CYS A 1041 6.06 -27.30 12.85
CA CYS A 1041 6.45 -27.00 14.23
C CYS A 1041 6.29 -28.24 15.14
N ALA A 1042 5.15 -28.91 15.05
CA ALA A 1042 4.89 -30.13 15.82
C ALA A 1042 5.88 -31.26 15.49
N ARG A 1043 6.26 -31.40 14.22
CA ARG A 1043 7.08 -32.54 13.74
C ARG A 1043 8.57 -32.35 13.89
N ARG A 1044 9.05 -31.12 13.75
CA ARG A 1044 10.47 -30.77 13.95
C ARG A 1044 10.76 -30.33 15.38
N ASN A 1045 9.75 -30.32 16.26
CA ASN A 1045 9.81 -29.66 17.56
C ASN A 1045 10.37 -28.24 17.41
N ALA A 1046 9.87 -27.54 16.39
CA ALA A 1046 10.37 -26.26 15.92
C ALA A 1046 9.42 -25.13 16.32
N THR A 1047 9.96 -23.92 16.46
CA THR A 1047 9.15 -22.74 16.79
C THR A 1047 8.27 -22.31 15.61
N PRO A 1048 7.12 -21.64 15.85
CA PRO A 1048 6.28 -21.07 14.78
C PRO A 1048 7.06 -20.19 13.81
N GLU A 1049 8.08 -19.51 14.33
CA GLU A 1049 9.14 -18.87 13.56
C GLU A 1049 9.81 -19.71 12.50
N ALA A 1050 10.30 -20.87 12.89
CA ALA A 1050 11.02 -21.77 12.02
C ALA A 1050 10.05 -22.36 10.99
N GLY A 1051 8.78 -22.53 11.36
CA GLY A 1051 7.73 -22.87 10.42
C GLY A 1051 7.45 -21.77 9.38
N GLU A 1052 7.37 -20.49 9.76
CA GLU A 1052 7.24 -19.37 8.80
C GLU A 1052 8.49 -19.21 7.92
N ALA A 1053 9.68 -19.43 8.46
CA ALA A 1053 10.93 -19.50 7.67
C ALA A 1053 10.84 -20.60 6.62
N TRP A 1054 10.50 -21.80 7.08
CA TRP A 1054 10.45 -23.02 6.28
C TRP A 1054 9.45 -22.91 5.15
N ILE A 1055 8.25 -22.38 5.40
CA ILE A 1055 7.25 -22.24 4.34
C ILE A 1055 7.64 -21.17 3.32
N ASN A 1056 8.35 -20.11 3.74
CA ASN A 1056 8.91 -19.11 2.81
C ASN A 1056 10.05 -19.71 1.97
N GLU A 1057 10.91 -20.55 2.56
CA GLU A 1057 11.94 -21.31 1.84
C GLU A 1057 11.32 -22.32 0.85
N MET A 1058 10.23 -22.98 1.24
CA MET A 1058 9.46 -23.81 0.32
C MET A 1058 8.91 -23.00 -0.86
N GLY A 1059 8.46 -21.76 -0.63
CA GLY A 1059 8.07 -20.86 -1.70
C GLY A 1059 9.24 -20.52 -2.63
N ALA A 1060 10.39 -20.12 -2.08
CA ALA A 1060 11.59 -19.78 -2.84
C ALA A 1060 12.15 -20.97 -3.65
N SER A 1061 11.93 -22.20 -3.18
CA SER A 1061 12.35 -23.43 -3.85
C SER A 1061 11.28 -24.05 -4.76
N ASN A 1062 10.18 -23.34 -5.05
CA ASN A 1062 9.03 -23.84 -5.84
C ASN A 1062 8.40 -25.13 -5.29
N ARG A 1063 8.52 -25.36 -3.98
CA ARG A 1063 7.87 -26.47 -3.27
C ARG A 1063 6.57 -26.07 -2.58
N TYR A 1064 6.25 -24.78 -2.54
CA TYR A 1064 4.97 -24.22 -2.12
C TYR A 1064 4.48 -23.25 -3.20
N VAL A 1065 3.46 -23.65 -3.97
CA VAL A 1065 3.07 -22.99 -5.22
C VAL A 1065 1.60 -22.57 -5.17
N LEU A 1066 1.33 -21.34 -5.62
CA LEU A 1066 0.01 -20.70 -5.51
C LEU A 1066 -0.60 -20.41 -6.89
N ASP A 1067 -1.88 -20.75 -7.05
CA ASP A 1067 -2.78 -20.28 -8.11
C ASP A 1067 -4.03 -19.69 -7.47
N VAL A 1068 -3.90 -18.47 -6.93
CA VAL A 1068 -4.93 -17.83 -6.10
C VAL A 1068 -5.45 -16.54 -6.71
N TRP A 1069 -6.73 -16.26 -6.48
CA TRP A 1069 -7.39 -15.04 -6.95
C TRP A 1069 -8.21 -14.38 -5.84
N ALA A 1070 -8.55 -13.10 -6.05
CA ALA A 1070 -9.47 -12.40 -5.15
C ALA A 1070 -10.89 -12.95 -5.35
N GLY A 1071 -11.49 -13.48 -4.27
CA GLY A 1071 -12.91 -13.80 -4.26
C GLY A 1071 -13.75 -12.52 -4.39
N GLY A 1072 -14.70 -12.51 -5.33
CA GLY A 1072 -15.63 -11.39 -5.58
C GLY A 1072 -16.67 -11.18 -4.49
#